data_AF-A0A3D6C010-F1
#
_entry.id   AF-A0A3D6C010-F1
#
_cell.length_a   1.000
_cell.length_b   1.000
_cell.length_c   1.000
_cell.angle_alpha   90.00
_cell.angle_beta   90.00
_cell.angle_gamma   90.00
#
_symmetry.space_group_name_H-M   'P 1'
#
loop_
_entity.id
_entity.type
_entity.pdbx_description
1 polymer ?
#
loop_
_entity_poly.entity_id
_entity_poly.type
_entity_poly.pdbx_seq_one_letter_code
_entity_poly.pdbx_strand_id
1 'polypeptide(L)'
;MRYGLIIYFFLFLFMAVPMAGAALPELTPAEEQWLNDHDRKVRLAHTPDWPPLDFLGADGKPTGMAADYIRLIEEKLNFRFKKVSVGSWEEMLHRARNGTIDIISAGQETAERREFMNWSTPFLNLKTTIIVNKDARGKLSLDKMRGMQIGVVRQYAVGEFIRDMYPKLTIVDVASSLEGIRMVSFGELDAMITEVPNALYIIEKEKIPNLRLAGDTGFELHHGMGIRKDWPLFLTIIEKALASISPEEHQAIYSRWVRLDTPNFYETRTFWYTMLGIIGSAVIVIAAILLWNMELKRQVAQRTEALRFNEIGLEALLAMNEHPHKSVRDIIEFAFGQMLELTRSSFGYLTLEDQDGSTYVVDSTRRERQGTRFKAVRHSLGFPEDSKGFWGDAVRTGKPMISNDYHSSNPRLRGVPKAHRQIRRYMNVPIFNKGRIVVVAGMGNKDSEYTLSDLRQLNLLAHGMWRLIQRKKAEQAMQKSEKRFHDLVASSPNGIAIVQNNTVVHQNSTLAKLLGDLDFLNPDTDPRFYGDDVAAARTFFRQMAKEELQTAEVAFRFYSGNPTEDEERLNWVTCIATPMDYHDQDAFLLIFMDMTEAKRLEHLLTIQDKMASLGHVSAGIAHEIRNPLSGINIYLGTIERYFSDPIKSEKIIRSIRAVRAASGKIESVIRRVMNFAKPTEPKFALININEPVSEAVNLTSFALNKKGIKIACDLSPELPLCWAEPHLIEEVVLNLINNAADALFEYREDGAISISTRSVRDGVMIWVADNGPGISRDLRAKIFDPFFTTKAHSTGIGLSLCHRIITDHRGRLALGRPEKEGTVFIIELPVSGNNAPTSQGQTEKEIT
;
A
#
# COMPACT_ATOMS: atom_id res chain seq x y z
N MET A 1 -40.70 -24.05 2.55
CA MET A 1 -40.80 -22.62 2.23
C MET A 1 -39.50 -21.95 2.61
N ARG A 2 -38.91 -21.23 1.66
CA ARG A 2 -37.72 -20.40 1.85
C ARG A 2 -38.03 -19.30 2.88
N TYR A 3 -37.61 -19.49 4.12
CA TYR A 3 -36.89 -18.46 4.85
C TYR A 3 -35.83 -19.24 5.61
N GLY A 4 -34.58 -19.03 5.27
CA GLY A 4 -34.05 -17.72 5.51
C GLY A 4 -33.68 -17.73 6.98
N LEU A 5 -32.39 -17.66 7.24
CA LEU A 5 -31.85 -16.35 7.57
C LEU A 5 -32.68 -15.75 8.71
N ILE A 6 -32.10 -15.75 9.90
CA ILE A 6 -31.63 -14.50 10.52
C ILE A 6 -30.95 -14.92 11.84
N ILE A 7 -29.66 -15.30 11.71
CA ILE A 7 -28.62 -15.04 12.71
C ILE A 7 -28.14 -13.56 12.59
N TYR A 8 -28.82 -12.77 11.76
CA TYR A 8 -28.78 -11.31 11.75
C TYR A 8 -29.50 -10.77 13.01
N PHE A 9 -28.93 -10.94 14.21
CA PHE A 9 -29.23 -10.06 15.35
C PHE A 9 -28.31 -10.10 16.58
N PHE A 10 -27.00 -9.91 16.41
CA PHE A 10 -26.19 -9.31 17.48
C PHE A 10 -25.27 -8.25 16.88
N LEU A 11 -25.96 -7.22 16.39
CA LEU A 11 -25.52 -6.10 15.58
C LEU A 11 -26.67 -5.10 15.83
N PHE A 12 -26.71 -4.10 16.72
CA PHE A 12 -25.79 -3.04 17.05
C PHE A 12 -26.40 -2.33 18.28
N LEU A 13 -25.69 -2.29 19.41
CA LEU A 13 -25.86 -1.24 20.42
C LEU A 13 -24.48 -0.92 21.01
N PHE A 14 -23.55 -0.61 20.12
CA PHE A 14 -22.76 0.58 20.34
C PHE A 14 -23.39 1.61 19.42
N MET A 15 -24.24 2.48 19.97
CA MET A 15 -24.12 3.87 19.54
C MET A 15 -22.69 4.23 19.89
N ALA A 16 -21.82 4.01 18.90
CA ALA A 16 -21.03 5.09 18.41
C ALA A 16 -21.81 6.40 18.69
N VAL A 17 -21.44 7.05 19.80
CA VAL A 17 -20.94 8.42 19.68
C VAL A 17 -20.34 8.50 18.28
N PRO A 18 -20.65 9.47 17.43
CA PRO A 18 -19.69 9.80 16.41
C PRO A 18 -18.43 10.18 17.20
N MET A 19 -17.62 9.19 17.61
CA MET A 19 -16.19 9.26 17.57
C MET A 19 -15.99 9.52 16.09
N ALA A 20 -16.11 10.81 15.76
CA ALA A 20 -15.47 11.40 14.62
C ALA A 20 -14.16 10.63 14.53
N GLY A 21 -14.01 9.80 13.48
CA GLY A 21 -12.77 9.05 13.28
C GLY A 21 -11.69 10.10 13.46
N ALA A 22 -10.87 9.93 14.51
CA ALA A 22 -10.32 11.05 15.29
C ALA A 22 -9.97 12.16 14.31
N ALA A 23 -10.85 13.18 14.25
CA ALA A 23 -10.77 14.15 13.17
C ALA A 23 -9.34 14.64 13.18
N LEU A 24 -8.67 14.59 12.02
CA LEU A 24 -7.23 14.85 11.93
C LEU A 24 -6.94 16.02 12.87
N PRO A 25 -6.15 15.81 13.94
CA PRO A 25 -5.99 16.84 14.95
C PRO A 25 -5.63 18.16 14.27
N GLU A 26 -6.30 19.26 14.64
CA GLU A 26 -6.22 20.51 13.88
C GLU A 26 -4.76 20.85 13.54
N LEU A 27 -4.50 20.99 12.25
CA LEU A 27 -3.20 21.38 11.75
C LEU A 27 -3.00 22.86 12.09
N THR A 28 -1.82 23.19 12.62
CA THR A 28 -1.48 24.60 12.82
C THR A 28 -1.35 25.28 11.45
N PRO A 29 -1.55 26.61 11.35
CA PRO A 29 -1.39 27.31 10.08
C PRO A 29 -0.02 27.09 9.42
N ALA A 30 1.04 26.90 10.22
CA ALA A 30 2.37 26.57 9.73
C ALA A 30 2.46 25.14 9.15
N GLU A 31 1.73 24.18 9.71
CA GLU A 31 1.67 22.80 9.22
C GLU A 31 0.85 22.71 7.92
N GLU A 32 -0.28 23.42 7.82
CA GLU A 32 -1.08 23.48 6.60
C GLU A 32 -0.31 24.16 5.46
N GLN A 33 0.36 25.28 5.75
CA GLN A 33 1.20 25.95 4.78
C GLN A 33 2.33 25.03 4.32
N TRP A 34 2.97 24.29 5.24
CA TRP A 34 4.01 23.33 4.90
C TRP A 34 3.50 22.26 3.94
N LEU A 35 2.33 21.65 4.19
CA LEU A 35 1.73 20.65 3.31
C LEU A 35 1.43 21.22 1.93
N ASN A 36 0.85 22.42 1.85
CA ASN A 36 0.55 23.07 0.57
C ASN A 36 1.83 23.39 -0.23
N ASP A 37 2.89 23.83 0.44
CA ASP A 37 4.17 24.17 -0.20
C ASP A 37 4.92 22.93 -0.72
N HIS A 38 4.69 21.76 -0.09
CA HIS A 38 5.44 20.52 -0.33
C HIS A 38 4.61 19.40 -0.97
N ASP A 39 3.33 19.62 -1.29
CA ASP A 39 2.48 18.65 -1.96
C ASP A 39 3.16 18.15 -3.24
N ARG A 40 3.22 16.82 -3.40
CA ARG A 40 3.89 16.14 -4.52
C ARG A 40 5.39 16.40 -4.64
N LYS A 41 6.04 16.93 -3.60
CA LYS A 41 7.50 17.18 -3.58
C LYS A 41 8.25 16.31 -2.57
N VAL A 42 7.56 15.70 -1.61
CA VAL A 42 8.18 14.94 -0.51
C VAL A 42 8.46 13.49 -0.89
N ARG A 43 9.73 13.14 -0.97
CA ARG A 43 10.25 11.87 -1.50
C ARG A 43 10.00 10.71 -0.58
N LEU A 44 9.18 9.75 -1.00
CA LEU A 44 8.91 8.57 -0.21
C LEU A 44 9.40 7.31 -0.93
N ALA A 45 10.29 6.56 -0.29
CA ALA A 45 10.75 5.29 -0.83
C ALA A 45 10.03 4.12 -0.17
N HIS A 46 9.65 3.15 -1.00
CA HIS A 46 9.16 1.85 -0.56
C HIS A 46 10.27 0.82 -0.65
N THR A 47 10.27 -0.11 0.28
CA THR A 47 11.12 -1.28 0.28
C THR A 47 10.73 -2.16 -0.91
N PRO A 48 11.67 -2.64 -1.73
CA PRO A 48 11.32 -3.37 -2.95
C PRO A 48 11.06 -4.86 -2.73
N ASP A 49 11.57 -5.46 -1.66
CA ASP A 49 11.74 -6.91 -1.53
C ASP A 49 11.23 -7.51 -0.20
N TRP A 50 10.25 -6.87 0.45
CA TRP A 50 9.71 -7.33 1.73
C TRP A 50 8.20 -7.67 1.69
N PRO A 51 7.78 -8.70 0.92
CA PRO A 51 6.37 -9.05 0.80
C PRO A 51 5.83 -9.81 2.02
N PRO A 52 4.56 -9.64 2.42
CA PRO A 52 3.56 -8.75 1.85
C PRO A 52 3.52 -7.39 2.56
N LEU A 53 4.63 -6.98 3.17
CA LEU A 53 4.68 -5.82 4.05
C LEU A 53 4.95 -4.54 3.26
N ASP A 54 6.05 -4.51 2.54
CA ASP A 54 6.43 -3.42 1.67
C ASP A 54 7.33 -3.96 0.57
N PHE A 55 6.79 -4.08 -0.62
CA PHE A 55 7.50 -4.64 -1.76
C PHE A 55 7.06 -3.93 -3.02
N LEU A 56 7.87 -4.00 -4.06
CA LEU A 56 7.35 -3.77 -5.39
C LEU A 56 6.58 -5.03 -5.73
N GLY A 57 5.26 -4.88 -5.67
CA GLY A 57 4.40 -5.85 -6.29
C GLY A 57 4.63 -5.76 -7.77
N ALA A 58 4.11 -6.81 -8.39
CA ALA A 58 4.16 -7.25 -9.75
C ALA A 58 4.67 -6.28 -10.82
N ASP A 59 4.39 -5.08 -10.61
CA ASP A 59 4.11 -4.26 -11.65
C ASP A 59 5.07 -3.06 -11.60
N GLY A 60 6.06 -3.13 -10.73
CA GLY A 60 6.91 -2.06 -10.30
C GLY A 60 6.22 -1.07 -9.35
N LYS A 61 5.17 -1.44 -8.61
CA LYS A 61 4.46 -0.51 -7.69
C LYS A 61 4.65 -0.93 -6.25
N PRO A 62 4.77 0.08 -5.38
CA PRO A 62 4.59 -0.09 -3.96
C PRO A 62 3.31 -0.83 -3.62
N THR A 63 3.52 -2.00 -3.07
CA THR A 63 2.47 -2.92 -2.66
C THR A 63 2.81 -3.48 -1.30
N GLY A 64 1.76 -3.82 -0.57
CA GLY A 64 1.86 -4.40 0.75
C GLY A 64 1.20 -3.51 1.78
N MET A 65 1.29 -3.97 3.02
CA MET A 65 0.70 -3.29 4.16
C MET A 65 1.20 -1.85 4.30
N ALA A 66 2.50 -1.59 4.20
CA ALA A 66 3.06 -0.25 4.31
C ALA A 66 2.53 0.68 3.21
N ALA A 67 2.46 0.21 1.95
CA ALA A 67 1.85 0.96 0.86
C ALA A 67 0.38 1.30 1.11
N ASP A 68 -0.36 0.42 1.77
CA ASP A 68 -1.74 0.69 2.19
C ASP A 68 -1.81 1.76 3.30
N TYR A 69 -0.89 1.75 4.27
CA TYR A 69 -0.80 2.81 5.30
C TYR A 69 -0.43 4.16 4.72
N ILE A 70 0.56 4.22 3.83
CA ILE A 70 0.97 5.47 3.18
C ILE A 70 -0.22 6.10 2.45
N ARG A 71 -0.99 5.30 1.74
CA ARG A 71 -2.19 5.77 1.05
C ARG A 71 -3.23 6.37 1.99
N LEU A 72 -3.43 5.72 3.13
CA LEU A 72 -4.36 6.20 4.14
C LEU A 72 -3.88 7.53 4.74
N ILE A 73 -2.58 7.69 4.94
CA ILE A 73 -1.97 8.95 5.40
C ILE A 73 -2.15 10.06 4.36
N GLU A 74 -1.88 9.77 3.08
CA GLU A 74 -2.11 10.71 1.98
C GLU A 74 -3.58 11.19 1.92
N GLU A 75 -4.52 10.27 2.13
CA GLU A 75 -5.95 10.59 2.15
C GLU A 75 -6.32 11.48 3.34
N LYS A 76 -5.86 11.15 4.56
CA LYS A 76 -6.20 11.91 5.76
C LYS A 76 -5.58 13.30 5.79
N LEU A 77 -4.39 13.46 5.20
CA LEU A 77 -3.70 14.75 5.07
C LEU A 77 -4.10 15.53 3.82
N ASN A 78 -4.83 14.91 2.89
CA ASN A 78 -5.07 15.42 1.54
C ASN A 78 -3.77 15.88 0.85
N PHE A 79 -2.74 15.05 0.93
CA PHE A 79 -1.36 15.30 0.51
C PHE A 79 -0.88 14.11 -0.32
N ARG A 80 -0.03 14.33 -1.33
CA ARG A 80 0.53 13.23 -2.14
C ARG A 80 2.05 13.17 -2.05
N PHE A 81 2.55 11.96 -1.79
CA PHE A 81 3.97 11.69 -1.72
C PHE A 81 4.61 11.45 -3.07
N LYS A 82 5.90 11.70 -3.05
CA LYS A 82 6.81 11.63 -4.15
C LYS A 82 7.49 10.29 -4.22
N LYS A 83 6.79 9.25 -4.70
CA LYS A 83 7.28 7.87 -4.55
C LYS A 83 8.53 7.58 -5.38
N VAL A 84 9.62 7.23 -4.73
CA VAL A 84 10.94 6.97 -5.32
C VAL A 84 11.18 5.47 -5.36
N SER A 85 11.64 4.95 -6.49
CA SER A 85 12.12 3.57 -6.57
C SER A 85 13.54 3.47 -6.02
N VAL A 86 13.80 2.35 -5.35
CA VAL A 86 15.11 1.94 -4.84
C VAL A 86 15.28 0.47 -5.16
N GLY A 87 16.52 0.02 -5.41
CA GLY A 87 16.81 -1.36 -5.77
C GLY A 87 16.98 -2.29 -4.56
N SER A 88 17.31 -1.75 -3.39
CA SER A 88 17.49 -2.52 -2.15
C SER A 88 17.28 -1.68 -0.89
N TRP A 89 17.07 -2.36 0.23
CA TRP A 89 17.04 -1.73 1.56
C TRP A 89 18.31 -0.94 1.87
N GLU A 90 19.48 -1.47 1.51
CA GLU A 90 20.78 -0.81 1.71
C GLU A 90 20.89 0.51 0.92
N GLU A 91 20.50 0.48 -0.36
CA GLU A 91 20.46 1.69 -1.19
C GLU A 91 19.51 2.72 -0.60
N MET A 92 18.35 2.29 -0.09
CA MET A 92 17.37 3.18 0.54
C MET A 92 17.94 3.87 1.78
N LEU A 93 18.64 3.14 2.65
CA LEU A 93 19.30 3.72 3.83
C LEU A 93 20.41 4.70 3.45
N HIS A 94 21.25 4.35 2.46
CA HIS A 94 22.31 5.24 1.97
C HIS A 94 21.74 6.52 1.34
N ARG A 95 20.69 6.39 0.53
CA ARG A 95 19.99 7.52 -0.10
C ARG A 95 19.24 8.40 0.89
N ALA A 96 18.67 7.82 1.95
CA ALA A 96 18.08 8.56 3.06
C ALA A 96 19.14 9.33 3.88
N ARG A 97 20.30 8.70 4.17
CA ARG A 97 21.43 9.35 4.87
C ARG A 97 22.00 10.54 4.08
N ASN A 98 22.01 10.44 2.75
CA ASN A 98 22.45 11.52 1.85
C ASN A 98 21.34 12.54 1.50
N GLY A 99 20.13 12.39 2.08
CA GLY A 99 19.01 13.31 1.89
C GLY A 99 18.36 13.27 0.50
N THR A 100 18.64 12.23 -0.29
CA THR A 100 18.07 12.00 -1.64
C THR A 100 16.71 11.31 -1.61
N ILE A 101 16.34 10.79 -0.44
CA ILE A 101 15.01 10.31 -0.02
C ILE A 101 14.67 11.05 1.28
N ASP A 102 13.43 11.51 1.39
CA ASP A 102 12.97 12.29 2.55
C ASP A 102 12.19 11.40 3.52
N ILE A 103 11.57 10.32 3.05
CA ILE A 103 10.77 9.39 3.84
C ILE A 103 11.05 7.95 3.44
N ILE A 104 11.25 7.09 4.45
CA ILE A 104 11.16 5.63 4.34
C ILE A 104 9.76 5.21 4.82
N SER A 105 9.05 4.50 3.97
CA SER A 105 7.64 4.12 4.17
C SER A 105 7.40 3.22 5.39
N ALA A 106 8.26 2.23 5.63
CA ALA A 106 8.21 1.39 6.83
C ALA A 106 9.62 0.89 7.19
N GLY A 107 9.93 0.92 8.48
CA GLY A 107 11.18 0.40 9.00
C GLY A 107 11.20 0.39 10.52
N GLN A 108 12.15 -0.34 11.09
CA GLN A 108 12.37 -0.31 12.52
C GLN A 108 13.42 0.74 12.90
N GLU A 109 13.10 1.49 13.95
CA GLU A 109 14.02 2.43 14.58
C GLU A 109 15.15 1.66 15.30
N THR A 110 16.40 2.01 14.96
CA THR A 110 17.61 1.53 15.67
C THR A 110 18.45 2.73 16.12
N ALA A 111 19.38 2.49 17.05
CA ALA A 111 20.26 3.55 17.55
C ALA A 111 21.02 4.26 16.42
N GLU A 112 21.53 3.51 15.43
CA GLU A 112 22.23 4.06 14.27
C GLU A 112 21.29 4.86 13.35
N ARG A 113 20.08 4.37 13.08
CA ARG A 113 19.14 5.03 12.15
C ARG A 113 18.59 6.34 12.71
N ARG A 114 18.46 6.45 14.03
CA ARG A 114 18.07 7.69 14.73
C ARG A 114 19.10 8.81 14.55
N GLU A 115 20.35 8.49 14.18
CA GLU A 115 21.39 9.51 13.95
C GLU A 115 21.11 10.37 12.72
N PHE A 116 20.42 9.85 11.69
CA PHE A 116 20.19 10.56 10.43
C PHE A 116 18.71 10.72 10.01
N MET A 117 17.76 10.06 10.69
CA MET A 117 16.32 10.27 10.50
C MET A 117 15.55 10.33 11.82
N ASN A 118 14.39 10.98 11.80
CA ASN A 118 13.39 10.92 12.86
C ASN A 118 12.40 9.79 12.56
N TRP A 119 11.95 9.05 13.55
CA TRP A 119 11.01 7.94 13.35
C TRP A 119 9.65 8.26 13.93
N SER A 120 8.60 7.91 13.18
CA SER A 120 7.23 8.05 13.66
C SER A 120 6.87 7.00 14.71
N THR A 121 5.74 7.18 15.36
CA THR A 121 5.06 6.12 16.10
C THR A 121 4.87 4.88 15.22
N PRO A 122 5.15 3.67 15.75
CA PRO A 122 5.00 2.44 14.99
C PRO A 122 3.53 2.17 14.64
N PHE A 123 3.29 1.81 13.38
CA PHE A 123 1.96 1.47 12.87
C PHE A 123 1.84 0.01 12.43
N LEU A 124 2.96 -0.72 12.38
CA LEU A 124 3.04 -2.15 12.03
C LEU A 124 3.83 -2.93 13.09
N ASN A 125 3.13 -3.82 13.81
CA ASN A 125 3.72 -4.67 14.85
C ASN A 125 3.73 -6.13 14.39
N LEU A 126 4.92 -6.73 14.32
CA LEU A 126 5.10 -8.02 13.66
C LEU A 126 5.86 -8.99 14.56
N LYS A 127 5.34 -10.21 14.68
CA LYS A 127 6.02 -11.29 15.40
C LYS A 127 6.94 -12.05 14.45
N THR A 128 8.12 -12.40 14.94
CA THR A 128 9.06 -13.23 14.19
C THR A 128 8.92 -14.70 14.57
N THR A 129 9.21 -15.58 13.61
CA THR A 129 9.04 -17.03 13.73
C THR A 129 10.26 -17.74 13.18
N ILE A 130 10.44 -18.97 13.64
CA ILE A 130 11.50 -19.87 13.19
C ILE A 130 10.92 -20.80 12.13
N ILE A 131 11.45 -20.75 10.92
CA ILE A 131 11.10 -21.64 9.81
C ILE A 131 12.16 -22.72 9.70
N VAL A 132 11.73 -23.98 9.59
CA VAL A 132 12.62 -25.14 9.38
C VAL A 132 12.01 -26.07 8.34
N ASN A 133 12.82 -26.98 7.81
CA ASN A 133 12.31 -28.11 7.04
C ASN A 133 11.38 -28.96 7.92
N LYS A 134 10.24 -29.40 7.37
CA LYS A 134 9.19 -30.12 8.09
C LYS A 134 9.66 -31.41 8.76
N ASP A 135 10.74 -32.01 8.26
CA ASP A 135 11.33 -33.23 8.81
C ASP A 135 12.06 -32.99 10.15
N ALA A 136 12.47 -31.74 10.43
CA ALA A 136 13.03 -31.37 11.72
C ALA A 136 11.95 -31.55 12.81
N ARG A 137 12.29 -32.17 13.95
CA ARG A 137 11.33 -32.54 15.00
C ARG A 137 11.40 -31.63 16.23
N GLY A 138 10.23 -31.33 16.80
CA GLY A 138 10.07 -30.57 18.06
C GLY A 138 9.75 -29.09 17.84
N LYS A 139 9.30 -28.44 18.93
CA LYS A 139 9.16 -26.98 18.99
C LYS A 139 10.51 -26.36 19.32
N LEU A 140 10.98 -25.43 18.50
CA LEU A 140 12.24 -24.73 18.69
C LEU A 140 12.05 -23.38 19.38
N SER A 141 13.09 -22.94 20.06
CA SER A 141 13.24 -21.61 20.66
C SER A 141 14.72 -21.23 20.56
N LEU A 142 15.05 -19.95 20.59
CA LEU A 142 16.42 -19.47 20.36
C LEU A 142 17.48 -20.17 21.23
N ASP A 143 17.18 -20.42 22.51
CA ASP A 143 18.09 -21.13 23.42
C ASP A 143 18.44 -22.57 22.99
N LYS A 144 17.54 -23.21 22.25
CA LYS A 144 17.65 -24.62 21.82
C LYS A 144 18.26 -24.77 20.42
N MET A 145 18.63 -23.66 19.77
CA MET A 145 19.17 -23.63 18.41
C MET A 145 20.69 -23.46 18.36
N ARG A 146 21.40 -23.68 19.47
CA ARG A 146 22.87 -23.59 19.49
C ARG A 146 23.49 -24.63 18.56
N GLY A 147 24.41 -24.17 17.73
CA GLY A 147 25.10 -25.00 16.73
C GLY A 147 24.36 -25.18 15.40
N MET A 148 23.16 -24.59 15.27
CA MET A 148 22.44 -24.54 13.98
C MET A 148 22.89 -23.32 13.17
N GLN A 149 22.90 -23.47 11.84
CA GLN A 149 23.07 -22.36 10.90
C GLN A 149 21.73 -21.65 10.67
N ILE A 150 21.62 -20.42 11.17
CA ILE A 150 20.37 -19.66 11.21
C ILE A 150 20.44 -18.50 10.22
N GLY A 151 19.59 -18.52 9.21
CA GLY A 151 19.41 -17.42 8.27
C GLY A 151 18.69 -16.23 8.89
N VAL A 152 19.20 -15.02 8.63
CA VAL A 152 18.49 -13.74 8.84
C VAL A 152 18.82 -12.81 7.69
N VAL A 153 17.90 -11.93 7.30
CA VAL A 153 18.15 -10.98 6.21
C VAL A 153 19.18 -9.94 6.66
N ARG A 154 20.18 -9.66 5.81
CA ARG A 154 21.26 -8.73 6.10
C ARG A 154 20.72 -7.32 6.38
N GLN A 155 21.26 -6.63 7.38
CA GLN A 155 20.87 -5.26 7.80
C GLN A 155 19.40 -5.13 8.27
N TYR A 156 18.67 -6.23 8.44
CA TYR A 156 17.36 -6.21 9.10
C TYR A 156 17.56 -6.27 10.61
N ALA A 157 16.71 -5.55 11.35
CA ALA A 157 16.88 -5.32 12.78
C ALA A 157 16.84 -6.61 13.62
N VAL A 158 16.09 -7.63 13.18
CA VAL A 158 16.08 -8.94 13.85
C VAL A 158 17.46 -9.60 13.91
N GLY A 159 18.29 -9.42 12.88
CA GLY A 159 19.65 -9.94 12.85
C GLY A 159 20.55 -9.26 13.87
N GLU A 160 20.45 -7.93 14.00
CA GLU A 160 21.18 -7.14 15.02
C GLU A 160 20.78 -7.57 16.44
N PHE A 161 19.48 -7.66 16.74
CA PHE A 161 19.01 -8.06 18.07
C PHE A 161 19.47 -9.46 18.47
N ILE A 162 19.46 -10.41 17.54
CA ILE A 162 19.91 -11.78 17.84
C ILE A 162 21.43 -11.81 18.07
N ARG A 163 22.22 -11.05 17.29
CA ARG A 163 23.68 -10.97 17.50
C ARG A 163 24.04 -10.35 18.86
N ASP A 164 23.29 -9.34 19.30
CA ASP A 164 23.53 -8.67 20.58
C ASP A 164 23.08 -9.52 21.77
N MET A 165 21.87 -10.12 21.71
CA MET A 165 21.29 -10.85 22.84
C MET A 165 21.72 -12.31 22.92
N TYR A 166 22.04 -12.92 21.77
CA TYR A 166 22.43 -14.33 21.66
C TYR A 166 23.72 -14.49 20.83
N PRO A 167 24.85 -13.92 21.27
CA PRO A 167 26.11 -13.91 20.51
C PRO A 167 26.73 -15.29 20.27
N LYS A 168 26.18 -16.33 20.90
CA LYS A 168 26.62 -17.73 20.76
C LYS A 168 25.89 -18.49 19.64
N LEU A 169 24.90 -17.88 18.99
CA LEU A 169 24.21 -18.48 17.84
C LEU A 169 24.96 -18.20 16.54
N THR A 170 24.91 -19.15 15.61
CA THR A 170 25.60 -19.03 14.31
C THR A 170 24.65 -18.43 13.29
N ILE A 171 24.74 -17.11 13.12
CA ILE A 171 23.88 -16.34 12.23
C ILE A 171 24.54 -16.20 10.85
N VAL A 172 23.78 -16.48 9.79
CA VAL A 172 24.21 -16.43 8.39
C VAL A 172 23.36 -15.41 7.64
N ASP A 173 23.94 -14.25 7.30
CA ASP A 173 23.24 -13.16 6.62
C ASP A 173 22.83 -13.55 5.18
N VAL A 174 21.52 -13.57 4.87
CA VAL A 174 20.93 -13.75 3.52
C VAL A 174 20.64 -12.41 2.86
N ALA A 175 20.63 -12.37 1.54
CA ALA A 175 20.31 -11.16 0.80
C ALA A 175 18.80 -10.90 0.72
N SER A 176 17.94 -11.92 0.77
CA SER A 176 16.48 -11.72 0.90
C SER A 176 15.77 -12.83 1.69
N SER A 177 14.56 -12.56 2.18
CA SER A 177 13.76 -13.59 2.87
C SER A 177 13.41 -14.78 1.97
N LEU A 178 13.19 -14.55 0.66
CA LEU A 178 12.87 -15.60 -0.30
C LEU A 178 14.07 -16.55 -0.49
N GLU A 179 15.26 -15.99 -0.67
CA GLU A 179 16.51 -16.77 -0.68
C GLU A 179 16.65 -17.61 0.58
N GLY A 180 16.57 -16.99 1.77
CA GLY A 180 16.75 -17.68 3.03
C GLY A 180 15.76 -18.83 3.24
N ILE A 181 14.50 -18.63 2.86
CA ILE A 181 13.45 -19.67 2.91
C ILE A 181 13.76 -20.81 1.94
N ARG A 182 14.26 -20.52 0.72
CA ARG A 182 14.70 -21.54 -0.25
C ARG A 182 15.91 -22.32 0.25
N MET A 183 16.91 -21.66 0.81
CA MET A 183 18.08 -22.33 1.39
C MET A 183 17.67 -23.32 2.50
N VAL A 184 16.72 -22.97 3.36
CA VAL A 184 16.17 -23.92 4.36
C VAL A 184 15.41 -25.08 3.71
N SER A 185 14.68 -24.80 2.62
CA SER A 185 13.98 -25.82 1.85
C SER A 185 14.94 -26.84 1.24
N PHE A 186 16.04 -26.37 0.66
CA PHE A 186 17.09 -27.20 0.05
C PHE A 186 18.05 -27.83 1.08
N GLY A 187 17.95 -27.43 2.35
CA GLY A 187 18.74 -27.99 3.46
C GLY A 187 20.12 -27.37 3.63
N GLU A 188 20.36 -26.21 3.02
CA GLU A 188 21.60 -25.43 3.14
C GLU A 188 21.65 -24.60 4.42
N LEU A 189 20.48 -24.27 4.98
CA LEU A 189 20.33 -23.68 6.30
C LEU A 189 19.45 -24.56 7.17
N ASP A 190 19.78 -24.66 8.46
CA ASP A 190 18.97 -25.43 9.41
C ASP A 190 17.65 -24.71 9.72
N ALA A 191 17.70 -23.37 9.79
CA ALA A 191 16.54 -22.55 10.10
C ALA A 191 16.65 -21.14 9.49
N MET A 192 15.50 -20.51 9.26
CA MET A 192 15.39 -19.11 8.89
C MET A 192 14.51 -18.39 9.90
N ILE A 193 14.91 -17.19 10.33
CA ILE A 193 14.08 -16.33 11.19
C ILE A 193 13.60 -15.14 10.37
N THR A 194 12.28 -14.96 10.32
CA THR A 194 11.60 -13.85 9.64
C THR A 194 10.23 -13.61 10.27
N GLU A 195 9.52 -12.56 9.87
CA GLU A 195 8.17 -12.27 10.35
C GLU A 195 7.15 -13.32 9.86
N VAL A 196 6.18 -13.66 10.71
CA VAL A 196 5.14 -14.66 10.36
C VAL A 196 4.42 -14.32 9.04
N PRO A 197 3.98 -13.07 8.79
CA PRO A 197 3.37 -12.70 7.50
C PRO A 197 4.27 -12.95 6.29
N ASN A 198 5.55 -12.58 6.39
CA ASN A 198 6.52 -12.72 5.32
C ASN A 198 6.79 -14.21 5.03
N ALA A 199 6.98 -15.01 6.09
CA ALA A 199 7.14 -16.45 6.01
C ALA A 199 5.98 -17.12 5.27
N LEU A 200 4.76 -16.87 5.71
CA LEU A 200 3.56 -17.50 5.17
C LEU A 200 3.34 -17.09 3.72
N TYR A 201 3.45 -15.79 3.43
CA TYR A 201 3.28 -15.29 2.07
C TYR A 201 4.27 -15.93 1.10
N ILE A 202 5.54 -16.03 1.46
CA ILE A 202 6.56 -16.62 0.59
C ILE A 202 6.32 -18.13 0.42
N ILE A 203 6.07 -18.85 1.51
CA ILE A 203 5.82 -20.31 1.47
C ILE A 203 4.61 -20.63 0.58
N GLU A 204 3.54 -19.84 0.72
CA GLU A 204 2.31 -19.99 -0.06
C GLU A 204 2.53 -19.59 -1.52
N LYS A 205 3.05 -18.38 -1.75
CA LYS A 205 3.29 -17.84 -3.09
C LYS A 205 4.17 -18.76 -3.91
N GLU A 206 5.30 -19.22 -3.36
CA GLU A 206 6.28 -20.07 -4.04
C GLU A 206 5.92 -21.56 -4.01
N LYS A 207 4.82 -21.93 -3.33
CA LYS A 207 4.36 -23.30 -3.14
C LYS A 207 5.47 -24.23 -2.63
N ILE A 208 6.06 -23.90 -1.47
CA ILE A 208 7.15 -24.67 -0.85
C ILE A 208 6.60 -25.56 0.29
N PRO A 209 6.21 -26.83 0.03
CA PRO A 209 5.42 -27.65 0.96
C PRO A 209 6.25 -28.40 2.01
N ASN A 210 7.58 -28.30 1.94
CA ASN A 210 8.51 -29.01 2.82
C ASN A 210 8.97 -28.15 4.01
N LEU A 211 8.34 -27.00 4.25
CA LEU A 211 8.68 -26.11 5.36
C LEU A 211 7.56 -26.08 6.40
N ARG A 212 7.92 -25.75 7.64
CA ARG A 212 6.96 -25.50 8.72
C ARG A 212 7.48 -24.43 9.69
N LEU A 213 6.55 -23.79 10.38
CA LEU A 213 6.85 -22.92 11.51
C LEU A 213 7.18 -23.79 12.75
N ALA A 214 8.37 -23.61 13.32
CA ALA A 214 8.90 -24.41 14.41
C ALA A 214 8.71 -23.80 15.81
N GLY A 215 8.47 -22.50 15.89
CA GLY A 215 8.29 -21.78 17.15
C GLY A 215 8.38 -20.27 16.98
N ASP A 216 7.92 -19.57 17.99
CA ASP A 216 8.03 -18.11 18.13
C ASP A 216 9.40 -17.77 18.73
N THR A 217 10.06 -16.74 18.21
CA THR A 217 11.34 -16.25 18.75
C THR A 217 11.16 -15.41 20.02
N GLY A 218 9.95 -14.89 20.25
CA GLY A 218 9.62 -13.95 21.31
C GLY A 218 9.86 -12.48 20.97
N PHE A 219 10.36 -12.17 19.77
CA PHE A 219 10.59 -10.78 19.33
C PHE A 219 9.37 -10.22 18.59
N GLU A 220 8.89 -9.07 19.06
CA GLU A 220 7.91 -8.23 18.38
C GLU A 220 8.63 -7.00 17.80
N LEU A 221 8.58 -6.87 16.48
CA LEU A 221 9.20 -5.78 15.75
C LEU A 221 8.17 -4.68 15.47
N HIS A 222 8.47 -3.47 15.93
CA HIS A 222 7.61 -2.30 15.81
C HIS A 222 8.13 -1.39 14.69
N HIS A 223 7.37 -1.30 13.60
CA HIS A 223 7.74 -0.58 12.39
C HIS A 223 6.99 0.75 12.27
N GLY A 224 7.75 1.82 12.05
CA GLY A 224 7.27 3.19 11.81
C GLY A 224 7.84 3.78 10.53
N MET A 225 7.49 5.03 10.23
CA MET A 225 8.01 5.76 9.08
C MET A 225 9.30 6.48 9.47
N GLY A 226 10.33 6.37 8.64
CA GLY A 226 11.54 7.16 8.80
C GLY A 226 11.39 8.48 8.04
N ILE A 227 11.56 9.61 8.70
CA ILE A 227 11.36 10.95 8.15
C ILE A 227 12.67 11.73 8.29
N ARG A 228 12.98 12.53 7.27
CA ARG A 228 14.15 13.39 7.22
C ARG A 228 14.34 14.21 8.51
N LYS A 229 15.57 14.21 9.03
CA LYS A 229 15.86 14.71 10.39
C LYS A 229 15.64 16.22 10.57
N ASP A 230 15.83 17.00 9.52
CA ASP A 230 15.63 18.44 9.46
C ASP A 230 14.15 18.85 9.30
N TRP A 231 13.21 17.90 9.21
CA TRP A 231 11.77 18.16 9.10
C TRP A 231 10.96 17.70 10.33
N PRO A 232 11.24 18.22 11.54
CA PRO A 232 10.47 17.86 12.74
C PRO A 232 9.01 18.34 12.66
N LEU A 233 8.73 19.41 11.91
CA LEU A 233 7.36 19.87 11.66
C LEU A 233 6.57 18.87 10.81
N PHE A 234 7.22 18.19 9.86
CA PHE A 234 6.54 17.16 9.09
C PHE A 234 6.31 15.89 9.91
N LEU A 235 7.23 15.56 10.81
CA LEU A 235 7.02 14.48 11.77
C LEU A 235 5.77 14.73 12.63
N THR A 236 5.55 15.95 13.14
CA THR A 236 4.33 16.23 13.93
C THR A 236 3.06 16.08 13.11
N ILE A 237 3.09 16.42 11.82
CA ILE A 237 1.96 16.19 10.90
C ILE A 237 1.70 14.70 10.72
N ILE A 238 2.75 13.89 10.51
CA ILE A 238 2.63 12.44 10.37
C ILE A 238 2.13 11.80 11.66
N GLU A 239 2.59 12.26 12.83
CA GLU A 239 2.06 11.78 14.12
C GLU A 239 0.56 12.06 14.25
N LYS A 240 0.10 13.24 13.85
CA LYS A 240 -1.34 13.57 13.82
C LYS A 240 -2.10 12.67 12.84
N ALA A 241 -1.52 12.39 11.67
CA ALA A 241 -2.10 11.49 10.68
C ALA A 241 -2.21 10.05 11.21
N LEU A 242 -1.13 9.50 11.78
CA LEU A 242 -1.11 8.16 12.36
C LEU A 242 -2.06 8.04 13.55
N ALA A 243 -2.12 9.06 14.42
CA ALA A 243 -3.07 9.10 15.54
C ALA A 243 -4.54 9.16 15.07
N SER A 244 -4.79 9.63 13.85
CA SER A 244 -6.12 9.62 13.23
C SER A 244 -6.48 8.30 12.52
N ILE A 245 -5.55 7.34 12.42
CA ILE A 245 -5.81 6.00 11.92
C ILE A 245 -6.39 5.15 13.05
N SER A 246 -7.56 4.55 12.81
CA SER A 246 -8.27 3.76 13.82
C SER A 246 -7.73 2.32 13.89
N PRO A 247 -7.87 1.62 15.03
CA PRO A 247 -7.50 0.21 15.17
C PRO A 247 -8.14 -0.71 14.11
N GLU A 248 -9.33 -0.35 13.63
CA GLU A 248 -10.03 -1.09 12.57
C GLU A 248 -9.37 -0.89 11.22
N GLU A 249 -8.92 0.34 10.91
CA GLU A 249 -8.13 0.63 9.70
C GLU A 249 -6.81 -0.16 9.75
N HIS A 250 -6.17 -0.23 10.92
CA HIS A 250 -4.97 -1.06 11.13
C HIS A 250 -5.24 -2.55 10.83
N GLN A 251 -6.30 -3.12 11.41
CA GLN A 251 -6.65 -4.54 11.25
C GLN A 251 -7.08 -4.87 9.82
N ALA A 252 -7.77 -3.95 9.14
CA ALA A 252 -8.22 -4.13 7.76
C ALA A 252 -7.03 -4.26 6.81
N ILE A 253 -5.98 -3.45 7.00
CA ILE A 253 -4.74 -3.59 6.24
C ILE A 253 -4.08 -4.93 6.53
N TYR A 254 -3.94 -5.34 7.81
CA TYR A 254 -3.28 -6.59 8.17
C TYR A 254 -3.95 -7.85 7.57
N SER A 255 -5.27 -7.96 7.72
CA SER A 255 -6.04 -9.14 7.25
C SER A 255 -6.08 -9.31 5.73
N ARG A 256 -5.81 -8.24 4.97
CA ARG A 256 -5.78 -8.27 3.50
C ARG A 256 -4.61 -9.08 2.98
N TRP A 257 -3.50 -9.03 3.70
CA TRP A 257 -2.20 -9.52 3.25
C TRP A 257 -1.80 -10.86 3.90
N VAL A 258 -2.46 -11.26 4.99
CA VAL A 258 -2.10 -12.48 5.74
C VAL A 258 -3.33 -13.38 5.88
N ARG A 259 -3.34 -14.50 5.16
CA ARG A 259 -4.32 -15.59 5.30
C ARG A 259 -3.63 -16.81 5.94
N LEU A 260 -4.29 -17.46 6.89
CA LEU A 260 -3.77 -18.67 7.53
C LEU A 260 -4.60 -19.87 7.02
N ASP A 261 -4.06 -20.63 6.07
CA ASP A 261 -4.70 -21.87 5.58
C ASP A 261 -4.59 -23.00 6.62
N THR A 262 -5.68 -23.73 6.83
CA THR A 262 -5.75 -24.93 7.67
C THR A 262 -6.34 -26.08 6.84
N PRO A 263 -5.80 -27.32 6.90
CA PRO A 263 -6.24 -28.39 6.00
C PRO A 263 -7.68 -28.88 6.28
N ASN A 264 -8.37 -29.27 5.21
CA ASN A 264 -9.76 -29.70 5.25
C ASN A 264 -9.92 -31.11 5.86
N PHE A 265 -11.00 -31.31 6.62
CA PHE A 265 -11.17 -32.47 7.50
C PHE A 265 -11.41 -33.82 6.79
N TYR A 266 -11.86 -33.84 5.52
CA TYR A 266 -12.28 -35.05 4.81
C TYR A 266 -11.13 -35.87 4.21
N GLU A 267 -9.93 -35.30 4.11
CA GLU A 267 -8.73 -36.01 3.66
C GLU A 267 -8.14 -36.90 4.76
N THR A 268 -8.68 -36.81 5.98
CA THR A 268 -8.23 -37.58 7.13
C THR A 268 -8.83 -38.99 7.12
N ARG A 269 -8.03 -40.04 7.41
CA ARG A 269 -8.52 -41.43 7.49
C ARG A 269 -9.69 -41.64 8.46
N THR A 270 -9.75 -40.83 9.51
CA THR A 270 -10.87 -40.76 10.45
C THR A 270 -12.20 -40.50 9.76
N PHE A 271 -12.22 -39.71 8.69
CA PHE A 271 -13.42 -39.39 7.92
C PHE A 271 -14.06 -40.63 7.29
N TRP A 272 -13.27 -41.51 6.69
CA TRP A 272 -13.79 -42.71 6.02
C TRP A 272 -14.27 -43.78 7.00
N TYR A 273 -13.64 -43.93 8.17
CA TYR A 273 -14.16 -44.80 9.21
C TYR A 273 -15.46 -44.26 9.81
N THR A 274 -15.58 -42.94 9.95
CA THR A 274 -16.86 -42.34 10.35
C THR A 274 -17.94 -42.58 9.29
N MET A 275 -17.60 -42.56 7.99
CA MET A 275 -18.57 -42.78 6.91
C MET A 275 -19.18 -44.18 6.94
N LEU A 276 -18.38 -45.20 7.23
CA LEU A 276 -18.87 -46.58 7.34
C LEU A 276 -19.77 -46.76 8.59
N GLY A 277 -19.44 -46.10 9.70
CA GLY A 277 -20.31 -46.04 10.88
C GLY A 277 -21.63 -45.33 10.62
N ILE A 278 -21.62 -44.30 9.77
CA ILE A 278 -22.83 -43.55 9.37
C ILE A 278 -23.80 -44.47 8.62
N ILE A 279 -23.31 -45.27 7.67
CA ILE A 279 -24.18 -46.18 6.90
C ILE A 279 -24.81 -47.25 7.80
N GLY A 280 -24.04 -47.85 8.72
CA GLY A 280 -24.58 -48.80 9.70
C GLY A 280 -25.62 -48.17 10.63
N SER A 281 -25.39 -46.93 11.07
CA SER A 281 -26.35 -46.20 11.91
C SER A 281 -27.64 -45.84 11.17
N ALA A 282 -27.59 -45.59 9.85
CA ALA A 282 -28.76 -45.27 9.05
C ALA A 282 -29.79 -46.42 9.02
N VAL A 283 -29.32 -47.67 8.95
CA VAL A 283 -30.18 -48.86 8.98
C VAL A 283 -30.92 -48.97 10.31
N ILE A 284 -30.23 -48.71 11.42
CA ILE A 284 -30.81 -48.73 12.78
C ILE A 284 -31.83 -47.60 12.95
N VAL A 285 -31.52 -46.43 12.41
CA VAL A 285 -32.41 -45.26 12.47
C VAL A 285 -33.71 -45.52 11.70
N ILE A 286 -33.66 -46.18 10.55
CA ILE A 286 -34.88 -46.53 9.79
C ILE A 286 -35.79 -47.44 10.61
N ALA A 287 -35.23 -48.44 11.30
CA ALA A 287 -36.00 -49.30 12.19
C ALA A 287 -36.62 -48.52 13.37
N ALA A 288 -35.87 -47.59 13.97
CA ALA A 288 -36.36 -46.72 15.03
C ALA A 288 -37.47 -45.77 14.56
N ILE A 289 -37.39 -45.27 13.32
CA ILE A 289 -38.40 -44.38 12.73
C ILE A 289 -39.75 -45.09 12.60
N LEU A 290 -39.75 -46.35 12.18
CA LEU A 290 -41.00 -47.11 12.04
C LEU A 290 -41.70 -47.31 13.39
N LEU A 291 -40.94 -47.61 14.44
CA LEU A 291 -41.46 -47.74 15.81
C LEU A 291 -41.92 -46.38 16.37
N TRP A 292 -41.16 -45.32 16.13
CA TRP A 292 -41.50 -43.96 16.53
C TRP A 292 -42.79 -43.46 15.88
N ASN A 293 -43.03 -43.80 14.62
CA ASN A 293 -44.20 -43.34 13.86
C ASN A 293 -45.52 -43.90 14.44
N MET A 294 -45.47 -45.09 15.06
CA MET A 294 -46.61 -45.66 15.77
C MET A 294 -46.93 -44.88 17.06
N GLU A 295 -45.92 -44.51 17.84
CA GLU A 295 -46.11 -43.69 19.06
C GLU A 295 -46.50 -42.24 18.71
N LEU A 296 -46.00 -41.72 17.58
CA LEU A 296 -46.28 -40.36 17.11
C LEU A 296 -47.77 -40.13 16.89
N LYS A 297 -48.48 -41.10 16.29
CA LYS A 297 -49.92 -40.99 16.04
C LYS A 297 -50.73 -40.80 17.33
N ARG A 298 -50.29 -41.41 18.43
CA ARG A 298 -50.94 -41.27 19.74
C ARG A 298 -50.69 -39.89 20.36
N GLN A 299 -49.46 -39.38 20.23
CA GLN A 299 -49.12 -38.03 20.67
C GLN A 299 -49.82 -36.93 19.85
N VAL A 300 -50.07 -37.15 18.57
CA VAL A 300 -50.72 -36.17 17.67
C VAL A 300 -52.10 -35.77 18.21
N ALA A 301 -52.91 -36.70 18.71
CA ALA A 301 -54.27 -36.39 19.19
C ALA A 301 -54.30 -35.47 20.42
N GLN A 302 -53.41 -35.67 21.39
CA GLN A 302 -53.27 -34.79 22.56
C GLN A 302 -52.63 -33.44 22.17
N ARG A 303 -51.76 -33.45 21.17
CA ARG A 303 -51.21 -32.22 20.60
C ARG A 303 -52.25 -31.41 19.85
N THR A 304 -53.31 -31.98 19.28
CA THR A 304 -54.32 -31.22 18.51
C THR A 304 -55.03 -30.13 19.32
N GLU A 305 -55.27 -30.35 20.62
CA GLU A 305 -55.91 -29.36 21.50
C GLU A 305 -54.94 -28.28 21.98
N ALA A 306 -53.71 -28.68 22.33
CA ALA A 306 -52.61 -27.74 22.57
C ALA A 306 -52.26 -26.94 21.29
N LEU A 307 -52.41 -27.57 20.12
CA LEU A 307 -52.22 -26.96 18.81
C LEU A 307 -53.26 -25.89 18.56
N ARG A 308 -54.53 -26.03 18.92
CA ARG A 308 -55.52 -24.95 18.76
C ARG A 308 -55.21 -23.69 19.58
N PHE A 309 -54.76 -23.85 20.83
CA PHE A 309 -54.34 -22.71 21.65
C PHE A 309 -53.01 -22.11 21.17
N ASN A 310 -52.09 -22.96 20.70
CA ASN A 310 -50.87 -22.52 20.02
C ASN A 310 -51.17 -21.87 18.67
N GLU A 311 -52.22 -22.28 17.96
CA GLU A 311 -52.63 -21.81 16.64
C GLU A 311 -53.11 -20.38 16.75
N ILE A 312 -53.97 -20.03 17.72
CA ILE A 312 -54.38 -18.64 17.97
C ILE A 312 -53.18 -17.77 18.42
N GLY A 313 -52.29 -18.31 19.27
CA GLY A 313 -51.06 -17.63 19.65
C GLY A 313 -50.06 -17.47 18.48
N LEU A 314 -50.02 -18.45 17.58
CA LEU A 314 -49.18 -18.47 16.38
C LEU A 314 -49.74 -17.54 15.32
N GLU A 315 -51.05 -17.48 15.13
CA GLU A 315 -51.73 -16.52 14.25
C GLU A 315 -51.43 -15.10 14.70
N ALA A 316 -51.46 -14.79 16.00
CA ALA A 316 -51.06 -13.48 16.51
C ALA A 316 -49.56 -13.19 16.26
N LEU A 317 -48.67 -14.19 16.40
CA LEU A 317 -47.24 -14.04 16.05
C LEU A 317 -47.01 -13.91 14.54
N LEU A 318 -47.79 -14.61 13.71
CA LEU A 318 -47.75 -14.53 12.26
C LEU A 318 -48.23 -13.17 11.80
N ALA A 319 -49.36 -12.68 12.32
CA ALA A 319 -49.83 -11.32 12.10
C ALA A 319 -48.77 -10.29 12.51
N MET A 320 -48.07 -10.50 13.64
CA MET A 320 -46.93 -9.66 14.04
C MET A 320 -45.74 -9.75 13.10
N ASN A 321 -45.52 -10.84 12.39
CA ASN A 321 -44.38 -11.01 11.47
C ASN A 321 -44.71 -10.56 10.04
N GLU A 322 -45.97 -10.73 9.60
CA GLU A 322 -46.49 -10.34 8.29
C GLU A 322 -46.80 -8.85 8.22
N HIS A 323 -47.15 -8.23 9.35
CA HIS A 323 -47.38 -6.79 9.38
C HIS A 323 -46.08 -6.04 9.04
N PRO A 324 -46.06 -5.18 8.01
CA PRO A 324 -44.87 -4.45 7.62
C PRO A 324 -44.54 -3.37 8.66
N HIS A 325 -43.58 -3.68 9.53
CA HIS A 325 -43.12 -2.75 10.56
C HIS A 325 -42.04 -1.83 10.03
N LYS A 326 -42.32 -0.53 9.96
CA LYS A 326 -41.38 0.47 9.44
C LYS A 326 -40.39 0.90 10.52
N SER A 327 -40.80 0.84 11.78
CA SER A 327 -39.97 1.20 12.93
C SER A 327 -40.11 0.24 14.11
N VAL A 328 -39.14 0.25 15.03
CA VAL A 328 -39.22 -0.48 16.32
C VAL A 328 -40.47 -0.08 17.11
N ARG A 329 -40.89 1.18 16.99
CA ARG A 329 -42.10 1.69 17.62
C ARG A 329 -43.36 1.03 17.05
N ASP A 330 -43.42 0.82 15.75
CA ASP A 330 -44.57 0.17 15.09
C ASP A 330 -44.72 -1.28 15.59
N ILE A 331 -43.60 -1.98 15.79
CA ILE A 331 -43.58 -3.34 16.37
C ILE A 331 -44.18 -3.33 17.77
N ILE A 332 -43.77 -2.37 18.60
CA ILE A 332 -44.25 -2.23 19.98
C ILE A 332 -45.75 -1.96 20.00
N GLU A 333 -46.23 -0.97 19.24
CA GLU A 333 -47.64 -0.58 19.22
C GLU A 333 -48.54 -1.72 18.72
N PHE A 334 -48.13 -2.42 17.65
CA PHE A 334 -48.90 -3.52 17.08
C PHE A 334 -48.92 -4.75 18.00
N ALA A 335 -47.76 -5.19 18.48
CA ALA A 335 -47.66 -6.37 19.34
C ALA A 335 -48.41 -6.17 20.67
N PHE A 336 -48.31 -4.97 21.24
CA PHE A 336 -48.99 -4.67 22.49
C PHE A 336 -50.51 -4.67 22.35
N GLY A 337 -51.03 -4.19 21.21
CA GLY A 337 -52.45 -4.31 20.86
C GLY A 337 -52.93 -5.78 20.80
N GLN A 338 -52.15 -6.65 20.16
CA GLN A 338 -52.44 -8.09 20.09
C GLN A 338 -52.47 -8.76 21.46
N MET A 339 -51.58 -8.37 22.38
CA MET A 339 -51.58 -8.91 23.74
C MET A 339 -52.84 -8.54 24.53
N LEU A 340 -53.33 -7.31 24.38
CA LEU A 340 -54.58 -6.86 25.03
C LEU A 340 -55.79 -7.66 24.52
N GLU A 341 -55.87 -7.85 23.21
CA GLU A 341 -56.98 -8.55 22.56
C GLU A 341 -56.99 -10.05 22.90
N LEU A 342 -55.84 -10.71 22.80
CA LEU A 342 -55.71 -12.15 23.06
C LEU A 342 -56.03 -12.49 24.52
N THR A 343 -55.55 -11.68 25.45
CA THR A 343 -55.81 -11.88 26.89
C THR A 343 -57.19 -11.37 27.33
N ARG A 344 -57.94 -10.71 26.43
CA ARG A 344 -59.23 -10.05 26.69
C ARG A 344 -59.16 -9.07 27.86
N SER A 345 -58.06 -8.33 27.92
CA SER A 345 -57.78 -7.40 29.02
C SER A 345 -58.28 -6.01 28.65
N SER A 346 -58.85 -5.31 29.63
CA SER A 346 -59.42 -3.97 29.39
C SER A 346 -58.39 -2.84 29.49
N PHE A 347 -57.19 -3.10 30.01
CA PHE A 347 -56.02 -2.21 29.94
C PHE A 347 -54.71 -2.98 30.09
N GLY A 348 -53.57 -2.32 29.81
CA GLY A 348 -52.24 -2.89 30.03
C GLY A 348 -51.13 -1.83 30.07
N TYR A 349 -49.91 -2.25 30.40
CA TYR A 349 -48.71 -1.42 30.33
C TYR A 349 -47.51 -2.21 29.78
N LEU A 350 -46.54 -1.50 29.20
CA LEU A 350 -45.30 -2.08 28.71
C LEU A 350 -44.11 -1.18 29.06
N THR A 351 -43.15 -1.70 29.82
CA THR A 351 -41.90 -0.98 30.08
C THR A 351 -40.76 -1.63 29.35
N LEU A 352 -39.90 -0.83 28.71
CA LEU A 352 -38.67 -1.26 28.04
C LEU A 352 -37.47 -0.60 28.72
N GLU A 353 -36.38 -1.35 28.89
CA GLU A 353 -35.22 -0.95 29.71
C GLU A 353 -34.29 0.12 29.10
N ASP A 354 -34.48 0.58 27.84
CA ASP A 354 -33.47 1.42 27.15
C ASP A 354 -33.05 2.64 27.98
N GLN A 355 -31.77 3.07 27.92
CA GLN A 355 -31.00 3.82 28.94
C GLN A 355 -31.61 5.12 29.53
N ASP A 356 -32.76 5.58 29.00
CA ASP A 356 -33.60 6.65 29.54
C ASP A 356 -34.79 6.18 30.41
N GLY A 357 -34.95 4.86 30.62
CA GLY A 357 -36.00 4.29 31.47
C GLY A 357 -37.44 4.51 30.98
N SER A 358 -37.64 4.70 29.67
CA SER A 358 -38.93 5.08 29.10
C SER A 358 -40.00 3.98 29.27
N THR A 359 -40.99 4.24 30.13
CA THR A 359 -42.18 3.38 30.28
C THR A 359 -43.25 3.77 29.26
N TYR A 360 -43.78 2.78 28.53
CA TYR A 360 -44.90 2.97 27.61
C TYR A 360 -46.20 2.50 28.28
N VAL A 361 -46.99 3.43 28.81
CA VAL A 361 -48.32 3.14 29.36
C VAL A 361 -49.37 3.33 28.27
N VAL A 362 -50.24 2.34 28.06
CA VAL A 362 -51.33 2.41 27.08
C VAL A 362 -52.65 2.07 27.77
N ASP A 363 -53.47 3.09 28.02
CA ASP A 363 -54.82 2.94 28.60
C ASP A 363 -55.87 2.88 27.48
N SER A 364 -56.59 1.76 27.38
CA SER A 364 -57.62 1.51 26.35
C SER A 364 -59.02 2.04 26.69
N THR A 365 -59.23 2.72 27.83
CA THR A 365 -60.59 3.04 28.31
C THR A 365 -61.26 4.30 27.73
N ARG A 366 -60.63 5.03 26.80
CA ARG A 366 -61.34 6.05 26.00
C ARG A 366 -61.58 5.58 24.57
N ARG A 367 -62.67 4.82 24.36
CA ARG A 367 -63.37 4.80 23.07
C ARG A 367 -64.21 6.08 22.96
N GLU A 368 -63.58 7.20 22.63
CA GLU A 368 -64.28 8.30 21.95
C GLU A 368 -64.10 8.12 20.44
N ARG A 369 -65.17 8.39 19.68
CA ARG A 369 -65.27 8.24 18.22
C ARG A 369 -64.24 9.12 17.49
N GLN A 370 -62.99 8.69 17.40
CA GLN A 370 -61.97 8.96 16.36
C GLN A 370 -60.58 8.52 16.87
N GLY A 371 -60.20 7.26 16.61
CA GLY A 371 -58.83 6.76 16.72
C GLY A 371 -58.29 6.56 18.14
N THR A 372 -57.88 5.33 18.46
CA THR A 372 -57.18 5.00 19.71
C THR A 372 -55.84 5.77 19.77
N ARG A 373 -55.79 6.91 20.46
CA ARG A 373 -54.51 7.63 20.66
C ARG A 373 -53.69 6.94 21.75
N PHE A 374 -52.61 6.28 21.35
CA PHE A 374 -51.50 5.87 22.22
C PHE A 374 -50.88 7.10 22.87
N LYS A 375 -51.06 7.29 24.17
CA LYS A 375 -50.43 8.41 24.89
C LYS A 375 -49.24 7.88 25.68
N ALA A 376 -48.09 7.81 25.02
CA ALA A 376 -46.83 7.47 25.69
C ALA A 376 -46.48 8.56 26.73
N VAL A 377 -46.59 8.21 28.01
CA VAL A 377 -46.14 9.08 29.10
C VAL A 377 -44.70 8.66 29.43
N ARG A 378 -43.72 9.44 28.98
CA ARG A 378 -42.32 9.23 29.36
C ARG A 378 -42.13 9.56 30.84
N HIS A 379 -41.73 8.57 31.62
CA HIS A 379 -41.05 8.78 32.90
C HIS A 379 -39.55 8.61 32.68
N SER A 380 -38.75 9.50 33.26
CA SER A 380 -37.30 9.61 33.03
C SER A 380 -36.44 8.80 33.99
N LEU A 381 -37.01 7.91 34.80
CA LEU A 381 -36.29 7.03 35.72
C LEU A 381 -36.93 5.64 35.67
N GLY A 382 -36.27 4.70 34.97
CA GLY A 382 -36.76 3.38 34.57
C GLY A 382 -37.43 2.54 35.65
N PHE A 383 -36.70 1.59 36.25
CA PHE A 383 -37.19 0.74 37.34
C PHE A 383 -36.50 1.08 38.68
N PRO A 384 -36.88 2.17 39.38
CA PRO A 384 -36.34 2.44 40.72
C PRO A 384 -36.64 1.27 41.68
N GLU A 385 -35.68 0.86 42.52
CA GLU A 385 -35.88 -0.25 43.48
C GLU A 385 -37.04 -0.02 44.48
N ASP A 386 -37.41 1.24 44.67
CA ASP A 386 -38.49 1.75 45.50
C ASP A 386 -39.84 1.89 44.78
N SER A 387 -39.93 1.43 43.53
CA SER A 387 -41.17 1.39 42.73
C SER A 387 -42.31 0.67 43.48
N LYS A 388 -43.44 1.37 43.67
CA LYS A 388 -44.59 0.90 44.46
C LYS A 388 -45.67 0.27 43.57
N GLY A 389 -46.29 -0.82 44.04
CA GLY A 389 -47.36 -1.56 43.34
C GLY A 389 -46.86 -2.84 42.66
N PHE A 390 -47.78 -3.70 42.18
CA PHE A 390 -47.47 -5.05 41.66
C PHE A 390 -46.57 -5.11 40.42
N TRP A 391 -46.42 -4.00 39.67
CA TRP A 391 -45.39 -3.88 38.63
C TRP A 391 -43.97 -3.98 39.22
N GLY A 392 -43.73 -3.33 40.35
CA GLY A 392 -42.46 -3.41 41.08
C GLY A 392 -42.20 -4.79 41.68
N ASP A 393 -43.24 -5.56 42.00
CA ASP A 393 -43.07 -6.90 42.59
C ASP A 393 -42.63 -7.93 41.54
N ALA A 394 -43.09 -7.85 40.30
CA ALA A 394 -42.60 -8.70 39.22
C ALA A 394 -41.15 -8.37 38.82
N VAL A 395 -40.76 -7.10 38.95
CA VAL A 395 -39.37 -6.66 38.74
C VAL A 395 -38.48 -7.13 39.90
N ARG A 396 -38.93 -6.98 41.15
CA ARG A 396 -38.19 -7.36 42.37
C ARG A 396 -38.04 -8.87 42.52
N THR A 397 -39.09 -9.63 42.20
CA THR A 397 -39.10 -11.10 42.30
C THR A 397 -38.59 -11.77 41.04
N GLY A 398 -38.59 -11.07 39.90
CA GLY A 398 -38.23 -11.59 38.60
C GLY A 398 -39.16 -12.70 38.07
N LYS A 399 -40.36 -12.86 38.65
CA LYS A 399 -41.29 -13.93 38.30
C LYS A 399 -42.61 -13.38 37.73
N PRO A 400 -43.23 -14.07 36.76
CA PRO A 400 -44.59 -13.75 36.32
C PRO A 400 -45.59 -13.86 37.47
N MET A 401 -46.62 -13.01 37.47
CA MET A 401 -47.61 -12.96 38.54
C MET A 401 -49.04 -12.88 37.97
N ILE A 402 -49.99 -13.53 38.66
CA ILE A 402 -51.44 -13.45 38.41
C ILE A 402 -52.14 -13.14 39.73
N SER A 403 -53.09 -12.20 39.72
CA SER A 403 -54.03 -12.01 40.81
C SER A 403 -55.44 -11.73 40.26
N ASN A 404 -56.42 -12.53 40.71
CA ASN A 404 -57.83 -12.42 40.34
C ASN A 404 -58.70 -11.68 41.36
N ASP A 405 -58.12 -11.29 42.49
CA ASP A 405 -58.72 -10.39 43.48
C ASP A 405 -57.66 -9.43 44.01
N TYR A 406 -57.58 -8.28 43.35
CA TYR A 406 -56.54 -7.28 43.57
C TYR A 406 -56.58 -6.68 44.99
N HIS A 407 -57.77 -6.50 45.56
CA HIS A 407 -57.92 -5.82 46.84
C HIS A 407 -57.55 -6.72 48.03
N SER A 408 -57.92 -8.01 47.99
CA SER A 408 -57.59 -8.97 49.07
C SER A 408 -56.14 -9.42 49.04
N SER A 409 -55.56 -9.61 47.85
CA SER A 409 -54.15 -9.95 47.66
C SER A 409 -53.19 -8.78 47.93
N ASN A 410 -53.72 -7.56 48.13
CA ASN A 410 -52.92 -6.37 48.43
C ASN A 410 -53.61 -5.41 49.44
N PRO A 411 -53.70 -5.80 50.72
CA PRO A 411 -54.51 -5.12 51.73
C PRO A 411 -54.04 -3.70 52.10
N ARG A 412 -52.83 -3.26 51.70
CA ARG A 412 -52.33 -1.90 51.94
C ARG A 412 -52.56 -0.93 50.77
N LEU A 413 -53.17 -1.38 49.66
CA LEU A 413 -53.48 -0.61 48.44
C LEU A 413 -52.42 0.46 48.12
N ARG A 414 -51.16 0.03 48.00
CA ARG A 414 -50.01 0.93 47.85
C ARG A 414 -49.97 1.56 46.46
N GLY A 415 -50.76 2.62 46.29
CA GLY A 415 -50.65 3.63 45.24
C GLY A 415 -50.90 3.10 43.83
N VAL A 416 -52.17 3.00 43.42
CA VAL A 416 -52.49 3.04 41.98
C VAL A 416 -52.29 4.49 41.52
N PRO A 417 -51.56 4.79 40.42
CA PRO A 417 -51.45 6.17 39.94
C PRO A 417 -52.86 6.77 39.76
N LYS A 418 -53.09 8.01 40.22
CA LYS A 418 -54.43 8.65 40.29
C LYS A 418 -55.22 8.63 38.95
N ALA A 419 -54.54 8.42 37.83
CA ALA A 419 -55.11 8.31 36.49
C ALA A 419 -55.83 6.98 36.22
N HIS A 420 -55.56 5.91 36.97
CA HIS A 420 -56.10 4.58 36.71
C HIS A 420 -57.29 4.27 37.62
N ARG A 421 -58.48 4.05 37.03
CA ARG A 421 -59.67 3.57 37.75
C ARG A 421 -59.46 2.13 38.28
N GLN A 422 -60.24 1.74 39.31
CA GLN A 422 -60.13 0.50 40.12
C GLN A 422 -59.64 -0.75 39.35
N ILE A 423 -58.50 -1.30 39.79
CA ILE A 423 -57.98 -2.60 39.35
C ILE A 423 -58.66 -3.70 40.17
N ARG A 424 -59.26 -4.68 39.48
CA ARG A 424 -59.91 -5.86 40.06
C ARG A 424 -59.07 -7.12 39.87
N ARG A 425 -58.48 -7.29 38.68
CA ARG A 425 -57.65 -8.46 38.31
C ARG A 425 -56.45 -8.00 37.52
N TYR A 426 -55.33 -8.71 37.62
CA TYR A 426 -54.14 -8.37 36.84
C TYR A 426 -53.22 -9.58 36.60
N MET A 427 -52.41 -9.47 35.56
CA MET A 427 -51.35 -10.41 35.22
C MET A 427 -50.15 -9.67 34.64
N ASN A 428 -48.92 -10.10 34.90
CA ASN A 428 -47.74 -9.56 34.22
C ASN A 428 -46.65 -10.61 33.95
N VAL A 429 -45.78 -10.29 33.00
CA VAL A 429 -44.62 -11.11 32.61
C VAL A 429 -43.37 -10.23 32.45
N PRO A 430 -42.30 -10.52 33.21
CA PRO A 430 -40.99 -9.95 32.95
C PRO A 430 -40.26 -10.78 31.88
N ILE A 431 -39.75 -10.12 30.86
CA ILE A 431 -38.94 -10.70 29.80
C ILE A 431 -37.48 -10.44 30.09
N PHE A 432 -36.72 -11.52 30.14
CA PHE A 432 -35.29 -11.46 30.42
C PHE A 432 -34.48 -11.53 29.13
N ASN A 433 -33.41 -10.75 29.12
CA ASN A 433 -32.32 -10.93 28.19
C ASN A 433 -31.01 -10.91 28.98
N LYS A 434 -30.21 -11.97 28.85
CA LYS A 434 -28.92 -12.14 29.55
C LYS A 434 -29.01 -11.86 31.07
N GLY A 435 -30.07 -12.34 31.71
CA GLY A 435 -30.27 -12.23 33.16
C GLY A 435 -30.79 -10.88 33.67
N ARG A 436 -31.04 -9.91 32.78
CA ARG A 436 -31.68 -8.62 33.11
C ARG A 436 -33.07 -8.53 32.51
N ILE A 437 -33.98 -7.83 33.18
CA ILE A 437 -35.35 -7.62 32.71
C ILE A 437 -35.34 -6.50 31.67
N VAL A 438 -35.57 -6.86 30.41
CA VAL A 438 -35.58 -5.93 29.28
C VAL A 438 -36.97 -5.42 28.93
N VAL A 439 -38.00 -6.21 29.25
CA VAL A 439 -39.40 -5.85 29.04
C VAL A 439 -40.22 -6.28 30.25
N VAL A 440 -41.17 -5.46 30.69
CA VAL A 440 -42.24 -5.90 31.57
C VAL A 440 -43.57 -5.58 30.93
N ALA A 441 -44.34 -6.62 30.60
CA ALA A 441 -45.66 -6.51 30.00
C ALA A 441 -46.73 -6.88 31.03
N GLY A 442 -47.66 -5.96 31.30
CA GLY A 442 -48.76 -6.15 32.23
C GLY A 442 -50.11 -5.98 31.57
N MET A 443 -51.07 -6.80 31.98
CA MET A 443 -52.44 -6.85 31.50
C MET A 443 -53.40 -6.82 32.69
N GLY A 444 -54.53 -6.13 32.56
CA GLY A 444 -55.44 -5.95 33.67
C GLY A 444 -56.93 -5.96 33.31
N ASN A 445 -57.72 -6.30 34.32
CA ASN A 445 -59.18 -6.25 34.34
C ASN A 445 -59.83 -7.04 33.20
N LYS A 446 -59.46 -8.30 33.04
CA LYS A 446 -60.25 -9.30 32.30
C LYS A 446 -61.56 -9.58 33.04
N ASP A 447 -62.65 -9.75 32.28
CA ASP A 447 -63.99 -9.99 32.83
C ASP A 447 -64.07 -11.32 33.62
N SER A 448 -63.31 -12.33 33.19
CA SER A 448 -63.13 -13.61 33.89
C SER A 448 -61.77 -13.69 34.61
N GLU A 449 -61.55 -14.77 35.36
CA GLU A 449 -60.25 -15.04 35.98
C GLU A 449 -59.15 -15.25 34.94
N TYR A 450 -57.98 -14.68 35.22
CA TYR A 450 -56.73 -15.00 34.53
C TYR A 450 -56.26 -16.39 34.93
N THR A 451 -55.80 -17.14 33.93
CA THR A 451 -55.31 -18.51 34.05
C THR A 451 -53.84 -18.61 33.69
N LEU A 452 -53.21 -19.76 33.98
CA LEU A 452 -51.85 -20.04 33.52
C LEU A 452 -51.72 -20.05 31.99
N SER A 453 -52.81 -20.31 31.26
CA SER A 453 -52.82 -20.25 29.80
C SER A 453 -52.68 -18.81 29.29
N ASP A 454 -53.42 -17.87 29.90
CA ASP A 454 -53.33 -16.44 29.59
C ASP A 454 -51.90 -15.91 29.82
N LEU A 455 -51.25 -16.39 30.89
CA LEU A 455 -49.87 -16.00 31.22
C LEU A 455 -48.87 -16.55 30.22
N ARG A 456 -49.04 -17.80 29.77
CA ARG A 456 -48.21 -18.39 28.70
C ARG A 456 -48.36 -17.60 27.40
N GLN A 457 -49.58 -17.23 27.03
CA GLN A 457 -49.86 -16.46 25.82
C GLN A 457 -49.24 -15.05 25.87
N LEU A 458 -49.41 -14.34 26.98
CA LEU A 458 -48.79 -13.03 27.18
C LEU A 458 -47.26 -13.13 27.12
N ASN A 459 -46.67 -14.16 27.75
CA ASN A 459 -45.23 -14.38 27.73
C ASN A 459 -44.70 -14.67 26.32
N LEU A 460 -45.42 -15.51 25.55
CA LEU A 460 -45.07 -15.85 24.17
C LEU A 460 -45.06 -14.62 23.27
N LEU A 461 -46.12 -13.81 23.33
CA LEU A 461 -46.22 -12.59 22.52
C LEU A 461 -45.16 -11.55 22.93
N ALA A 462 -44.92 -11.37 24.22
CA ALA A 462 -43.92 -10.43 24.71
C ALA A 462 -42.48 -10.85 24.30
N HIS A 463 -42.17 -12.14 24.32
CA HIS A 463 -40.92 -12.68 23.77
C HIS A 463 -40.83 -12.55 22.24
N GLY A 464 -41.93 -12.82 21.52
CA GLY A 464 -42.02 -12.67 20.06
C GLY A 464 -41.78 -11.23 19.62
N MET A 465 -42.41 -10.28 20.30
CA MET A 465 -42.19 -8.85 20.13
C MET A 465 -40.72 -8.49 20.34
N TRP A 466 -40.10 -8.91 21.45
CA TRP A 466 -38.69 -8.63 21.71
C TRP A 466 -37.78 -9.19 20.62
N ARG A 467 -38.06 -10.40 20.11
CA ARG A 467 -37.31 -10.99 18.99
C ARG A 467 -37.44 -10.21 17.70
N LEU A 468 -38.62 -9.68 17.38
CA LEU A 468 -38.81 -8.83 16.20
C LEU A 468 -38.07 -7.49 16.37
N ILE A 469 -38.11 -6.91 17.57
CA ILE A 469 -37.35 -5.70 17.92
C ILE A 469 -35.85 -5.93 17.82
N GLN A 470 -35.37 -7.11 18.24
CA GLN A 470 -34.02 -7.58 17.92
C GLN A 470 -33.96 -7.64 16.41
N ARG A 471 -34.42 -8.69 15.70
CA ARG A 471 -34.33 -8.90 14.24
C ARG A 471 -34.21 -7.64 13.36
N LYS A 472 -35.04 -6.62 13.60
CA LYS A 472 -35.03 -5.38 12.83
C LYS A 472 -33.73 -4.57 12.92
N LYS A 473 -33.17 -4.34 14.09
CA LYS A 473 -31.94 -3.53 14.32
C LYS A 473 -30.58 -4.00 13.61
N ALA A 474 -30.48 -5.08 12.81
CA ALA A 474 -29.30 -5.93 12.45
C ALA A 474 -29.51 -6.51 11.07
N GLU A 475 -30.76 -6.72 10.66
CA GLU A 475 -31.08 -6.35 9.28
C GLU A 475 -30.51 -4.95 9.00
N GLN A 476 -30.86 -3.94 9.81
CA GLN A 476 -30.30 -2.59 9.69
C GLN A 476 -28.78 -2.55 9.76
N ALA A 477 -28.16 -3.38 10.60
CA ALA A 477 -26.71 -3.32 10.77
C ALA A 477 -25.90 -4.22 9.81
N MET A 478 -26.48 -5.26 9.23
CA MET A 478 -25.87 -5.94 8.09
C MET A 478 -25.98 -5.08 6.84
N GLN A 479 -27.11 -4.43 6.58
CA GLN A 479 -27.20 -3.45 5.50
C GLN A 479 -26.12 -2.37 5.67
N LYS A 480 -25.83 -1.98 6.92
CA LYS A 480 -24.70 -1.11 7.24
C LYS A 480 -23.32 -1.77 6.97
N SER A 481 -23.17 -3.07 7.20
CA SER A 481 -21.93 -3.82 6.94
C SER A 481 -21.65 -4.08 5.46
N GLU A 482 -22.67 -4.45 4.67
CA GLU A 482 -22.58 -4.65 3.23
C GLU A 482 -22.25 -3.32 2.53
N LYS A 483 -22.93 -2.25 2.94
CA LYS A 483 -22.59 -0.90 2.50
C LYS A 483 -21.13 -0.56 2.84
N ARG A 484 -20.64 -0.89 4.05
CA ARG A 484 -19.23 -0.68 4.42
C ARG A 484 -18.26 -1.43 3.50
N PHE A 485 -18.55 -2.68 3.12
CA PHE A 485 -17.67 -3.43 2.20
C PHE A 485 -17.65 -2.81 0.80
N HIS A 486 -18.83 -2.48 0.27
CA HIS A 486 -18.92 -1.77 -1.01
C HIS A 486 -18.17 -0.45 -0.97
N ASP A 487 -18.36 0.33 0.10
CA ASP A 487 -17.67 1.59 0.32
C ASP A 487 -16.14 1.38 0.35
N LEU A 488 -15.62 0.36 1.06
CA LEU A 488 -14.18 0.03 1.12
C LEU A 488 -13.56 -0.33 -0.24
N VAL A 489 -14.24 -1.15 -1.05
CA VAL A 489 -13.72 -1.54 -2.38
C VAL A 489 -13.84 -0.39 -3.38
N ALA A 490 -14.95 0.36 -3.32
CA ALA A 490 -15.19 1.52 -4.17
C ALA A 490 -14.29 2.71 -3.82
N SER A 491 -13.97 2.87 -2.53
CA SER A 491 -13.03 3.88 -2.03
C SER A 491 -11.58 3.43 -2.09
N SER A 492 -11.30 2.18 -2.52
CA SER A 492 -9.91 1.73 -2.70
C SER A 492 -9.22 2.63 -3.73
N PRO A 493 -8.14 3.31 -3.37
CA PRO A 493 -7.34 4.14 -4.27
C PRO A 493 -6.49 3.35 -5.29
N ASN A 494 -6.45 2.01 -5.17
CA ASN A 494 -5.94 1.14 -6.22
C ASN A 494 -7.09 0.64 -7.11
N GLY A 495 -6.83 0.48 -8.40
CA GLY A 495 -7.71 -0.22 -9.30
C GLY A 495 -7.73 -1.71 -8.95
N ILE A 496 -8.92 -2.28 -8.77
CA ILE A 496 -9.11 -3.69 -8.45
C ILE A 496 -9.99 -4.31 -9.53
N ALA A 497 -9.54 -5.41 -10.10
CA ALA A 497 -10.35 -6.27 -10.95
C ALA A 497 -10.28 -7.73 -10.48
N ILE A 498 -11.33 -8.48 -10.76
CA ILE A 498 -11.34 -9.93 -10.65
C ILE A 498 -11.54 -10.48 -12.06
N VAL A 499 -10.63 -11.36 -12.48
CA VAL A 499 -10.63 -11.98 -13.81
C VAL A 499 -10.86 -13.48 -13.69
N GLN A 500 -11.80 -13.99 -14.47
CA GLN A 500 -12.21 -15.38 -14.48
C GLN A 500 -12.49 -15.80 -15.93
N ASN A 501 -11.99 -16.96 -16.36
CA ASN A 501 -12.10 -17.42 -17.76
C ASN A 501 -11.67 -16.35 -18.79
N ASN A 502 -10.59 -15.62 -18.49
CA ASN A 502 -10.09 -14.51 -19.31
C ASN A 502 -11.11 -13.35 -19.50
N THR A 503 -12.01 -13.14 -18.53
CA THR A 503 -12.99 -12.04 -18.53
C THR A 503 -13.05 -11.33 -17.17
N VAL A 504 -13.23 -10.01 -17.17
CA VAL A 504 -13.36 -9.23 -15.93
C VAL A 504 -14.78 -9.39 -15.37
N VAL A 505 -14.92 -10.04 -14.21
CA VAL A 505 -16.22 -10.28 -13.54
C VAL A 505 -16.56 -9.24 -12.47
N HIS A 506 -15.56 -8.51 -11.99
CA HIS A 506 -15.75 -7.41 -11.06
C HIS A 506 -14.66 -6.35 -11.26
N GLN A 507 -15.00 -5.07 -11.13
CA GLN A 507 -14.03 -3.98 -11.07
C GLN A 507 -14.51 -2.85 -10.15
N ASN A 508 -13.58 -2.16 -9.49
CA ASN A 508 -13.91 -0.97 -8.69
C ASN A 508 -13.89 0.32 -9.52
N SER A 509 -14.45 1.39 -8.95
CA SER A 509 -14.56 2.69 -9.64
C SER A 509 -13.19 3.30 -9.97
N THR A 510 -12.17 2.99 -9.18
CA THR A 510 -10.80 3.47 -9.38
C THR A 510 -10.13 2.82 -10.59
N LEU A 511 -10.34 1.51 -10.82
CA LEU A 511 -9.83 0.86 -12.02
C LEU A 511 -10.46 1.45 -13.29
N ALA A 512 -11.78 1.64 -13.26
CA ALA A 512 -12.51 2.23 -14.38
C ALA A 512 -12.06 3.67 -14.68
N LYS A 513 -11.66 4.45 -13.67
CA LYS A 513 -11.06 5.78 -13.85
C LYS A 513 -9.61 5.74 -14.33
N LEU A 514 -8.83 4.78 -13.83
CA LEU A 514 -7.40 4.65 -14.14
C LEU A 514 -7.17 4.16 -15.56
N LEU A 515 -7.80 3.04 -15.94
CA LEU A 515 -7.59 2.39 -17.23
C LEU A 515 -8.64 2.78 -18.28
N GLY A 516 -9.78 3.33 -17.87
CA GLY A 516 -10.87 3.65 -18.80
C GLY A 516 -11.41 2.40 -19.49
N ASP A 517 -11.43 2.44 -20.82
CA ASP A 517 -11.81 1.33 -21.71
C ASP A 517 -10.59 0.60 -22.31
N LEU A 518 -9.40 0.73 -21.68
CA LEU A 518 -8.20 0.00 -22.09
C LEU A 518 -8.43 -1.51 -21.97
N ASP A 519 -8.27 -2.22 -23.08
CA ASP A 519 -8.27 -3.68 -23.08
C ASP A 519 -6.91 -4.21 -22.63
N PHE A 520 -6.69 -4.16 -21.31
CA PHE A 520 -5.43 -4.60 -20.72
C PHE A 520 -5.19 -6.12 -20.86
N LEU A 521 -6.23 -6.92 -21.13
CA LEU A 521 -6.08 -8.36 -21.35
C LEU A 521 -5.47 -8.66 -22.73
N ASN A 522 -5.59 -7.74 -23.70
CA ASN A 522 -5.04 -7.87 -25.04
C ASN A 522 -4.13 -6.68 -25.43
N PRO A 523 -2.89 -6.60 -24.90
CA PRO A 523 -1.97 -5.49 -25.16
C PRO A 523 -1.57 -5.33 -26.64
N ASP A 524 -1.64 -6.39 -27.46
CA ASP A 524 -1.28 -6.33 -28.89
C ASP A 524 -2.31 -5.55 -29.73
N THR A 525 -3.56 -5.44 -29.26
CA THR A 525 -4.66 -4.85 -30.03
C THR A 525 -4.94 -3.39 -29.68
N ASP A 526 -4.43 -2.90 -28.54
CA ASP A 526 -4.68 -1.55 -28.07
C ASP A 526 -3.44 -0.64 -28.31
N PRO A 527 -3.52 0.35 -29.22
CA PRO A 527 -2.38 1.20 -29.61
C PRO A 527 -1.95 2.16 -28.49
N ARG A 528 -2.67 2.22 -27.37
CA ARG A 528 -2.34 3.08 -26.23
C ARG A 528 -1.23 2.51 -25.36
N PHE A 529 -0.88 1.23 -25.48
CA PHE A 529 0.30 0.71 -24.79
C PHE A 529 1.57 1.35 -25.34
N TYR A 530 2.50 1.68 -24.45
CA TYR A 530 3.81 2.19 -24.87
C TYR A 530 4.60 1.08 -25.55
N GLY A 531 5.17 1.36 -26.73
CA GLY A 531 5.72 0.34 -27.63
C GLY A 531 6.74 -0.61 -26.99
N ASP A 532 7.61 -0.10 -26.13
CA ASP A 532 8.64 -0.90 -25.45
C ASP A 532 8.06 -1.88 -24.41
N ASP A 533 6.87 -1.60 -23.88
CA ASP A 533 6.28 -2.34 -22.75
C ASP A 533 5.27 -3.42 -23.22
N VAL A 534 4.82 -3.36 -24.49
CA VAL A 534 3.83 -4.29 -25.08
C VAL A 534 4.27 -5.75 -24.93
N ALA A 535 5.55 -6.04 -25.17
CA ALA A 535 6.07 -7.41 -25.14
C ALA A 535 6.01 -8.04 -23.73
N ALA A 536 6.29 -7.25 -22.69
CA ALA A 536 6.25 -7.69 -21.30
C ALA A 536 4.79 -7.87 -20.83
N ALA A 537 3.92 -6.89 -21.08
CA ALA A 537 2.49 -6.94 -20.77
C ALA A 537 1.81 -8.16 -21.40
N ARG A 538 2.08 -8.42 -22.69
CA ARG A 538 1.53 -9.58 -23.41
C ARG A 538 1.92 -10.90 -22.76
N THR A 539 3.18 -11.06 -22.39
CA THR A 539 3.69 -12.31 -21.81
C THR A 539 3.00 -12.58 -20.48
N PHE A 540 2.86 -11.55 -19.65
CA PHE A 540 2.17 -11.63 -18.36
C PHE A 540 0.69 -12.03 -18.50
N PHE A 541 -0.12 -11.28 -19.26
CA PHE A 541 -1.55 -11.57 -19.37
C PHE A 541 -1.83 -12.92 -20.06
N ARG A 542 -0.94 -13.37 -20.96
CA ARG A 542 -1.04 -14.70 -21.58
C ARG A 542 -0.71 -15.84 -20.62
N GLN A 543 0.27 -15.69 -19.74
CA GLN A 543 0.58 -16.70 -18.72
C GLN A 543 -0.55 -16.77 -17.67
N MET A 544 -1.20 -15.64 -17.35
CA MET A 544 -2.40 -15.60 -16.51
C MET A 544 -3.54 -16.40 -17.14
N ALA A 545 -3.81 -16.18 -18.43
CA ALA A 545 -4.87 -16.87 -19.17
C ALA A 545 -4.65 -18.39 -19.31
N LYS A 546 -3.40 -18.86 -19.18
CA LYS A 546 -3.05 -20.29 -19.15
C LYS A 546 -3.00 -20.88 -17.75
N GLU A 547 -3.31 -20.10 -16.71
CA GLU A 547 -3.21 -20.49 -15.29
C GLU A 547 -1.79 -20.92 -14.88
N GLU A 548 -0.78 -20.45 -15.61
CA GLU A 548 0.64 -20.77 -15.37
C GLU A 548 1.28 -19.81 -14.35
N LEU A 549 0.55 -18.78 -13.91
CA LEU A 549 1.04 -17.78 -12.94
C LEU A 549 0.58 -18.08 -11.52
N GLN A 550 1.51 -17.97 -10.59
CA GLN A 550 1.22 -17.82 -9.16
C GLN A 550 0.96 -16.34 -8.88
N THR A 551 1.73 -15.69 -8.00
CA THR A 551 1.73 -14.23 -7.92
C THR A 551 2.86 -13.67 -8.76
N ALA A 552 2.53 -12.84 -9.73
CA ALA A 552 3.47 -12.46 -10.78
C ALA A 552 3.45 -10.98 -11.09
N GLU A 553 4.50 -10.56 -11.80
CA GLU A 553 4.97 -9.19 -11.99
C GLU A 553 4.89 -8.64 -13.44
N VAL A 554 3.98 -7.66 -13.79
CA VAL A 554 4.23 -6.72 -14.92
C VAL A 554 4.02 -5.19 -14.77
N ALA A 555 5.08 -4.42 -15.04
CA ALA A 555 5.07 -2.96 -15.19
C ALA A 555 4.82 -2.55 -16.64
N PHE A 556 3.96 -1.57 -16.89
CA PHE A 556 3.73 -1.06 -18.25
C PHE A 556 3.21 0.39 -18.27
N ARG A 557 3.61 1.12 -19.30
CA ARG A 557 3.11 2.45 -19.59
C ARG A 557 2.00 2.42 -20.63
N PHE A 558 1.05 3.32 -20.49
CA PHE A 558 0.02 3.53 -21.51
C PHE A 558 -0.41 4.99 -21.59
N TYR A 559 -0.97 5.38 -22.74
CA TYR A 559 -1.53 6.69 -22.99
C TYR A 559 -3.01 6.71 -22.58
N SER A 560 -3.40 7.68 -21.75
CA SER A 560 -4.81 7.86 -21.37
C SER A 560 -5.70 8.44 -22.50
N GLY A 561 -5.12 8.69 -23.68
CA GLY A 561 -5.78 9.22 -24.87
C GLY A 561 -5.10 8.74 -26.16
N ASN A 562 -5.34 9.43 -27.28
CA ASN A 562 -4.79 9.04 -28.58
C ASN A 562 -3.28 9.34 -28.63
N PRO A 563 -2.39 8.38 -28.99
CA PRO A 563 -0.94 8.55 -28.91
C PRO A 563 -0.37 9.68 -29.79
N THR A 564 -1.12 10.12 -30.81
CA THR A 564 -0.66 11.05 -31.85
C THR A 564 -0.82 12.53 -31.52
N GLU A 565 -1.50 12.90 -30.42
CA GLU A 565 -1.81 14.30 -30.09
C GLU A 565 -1.25 14.80 -28.74
N ASP A 566 -0.92 13.93 -27.78
CA ASP A 566 -0.52 14.33 -26.41
C ASP A 566 0.54 13.36 -25.79
N GLU A 567 1.84 13.67 -25.92
CA GLU A 567 2.90 12.98 -25.15
C GLU A 567 2.77 13.22 -23.62
N GLU A 568 2.06 14.27 -23.18
CA GLU A 568 1.94 14.67 -21.77
C GLU A 568 1.02 13.77 -20.92
N ARG A 569 0.43 12.72 -21.49
CA ARG A 569 -0.58 11.85 -20.84
C ARG A 569 -0.15 10.38 -20.67
N LEU A 570 1.15 10.16 -20.53
CA LEU A 570 1.75 8.86 -20.28
C LEU A 570 1.58 8.46 -18.81
N ASN A 571 0.83 7.38 -18.56
CA ASN A 571 0.60 6.85 -17.23
C ASN A 571 1.49 5.64 -16.96
N TRP A 572 2.04 5.59 -15.75
CA TRP A 572 2.82 4.45 -15.28
C TRP A 572 1.92 3.53 -14.50
N VAL A 573 1.59 2.40 -15.12
CA VAL A 573 0.80 1.37 -14.49
C VAL A 573 1.53 0.06 -14.48
N THR A 574 0.93 -0.78 -13.70
CA THR A 574 1.55 -1.81 -12.96
C THR A 574 0.29 -2.55 -12.46
N CYS A 575 0.14 -3.82 -12.85
CA CYS A 575 -0.80 -4.83 -12.38
C CYS A 575 -0.21 -6.06 -11.62
N ILE A 576 -0.64 -6.32 -10.37
CA ILE A 576 -0.42 -7.59 -9.65
C ILE A 576 -1.52 -8.57 -9.91
N ALA A 577 -1.17 -9.74 -10.40
CA ALA A 577 -2.06 -10.90 -10.44
C ALA A 577 -1.79 -11.81 -9.24
N THR A 578 -2.85 -12.15 -8.50
CA THR A 578 -2.82 -13.17 -7.43
C THR A 578 -4.01 -14.13 -7.62
N PRO A 579 -3.79 -15.45 -7.60
CA PRO A 579 -4.89 -16.42 -7.71
C PRO A 579 -5.80 -16.33 -6.47
N MET A 580 -7.10 -16.49 -6.68
CA MET A 580 -8.11 -16.51 -5.63
C MET A 580 -9.28 -17.39 -6.01
N ASP A 581 -9.99 -17.90 -5.00
CA ASP A 581 -11.34 -18.44 -5.19
C ASP A 581 -12.34 -17.29 -5.24
N TYR A 582 -13.15 -17.25 -6.30
CA TYR A 582 -14.27 -16.33 -6.43
C TYR A 582 -15.53 -17.07 -6.90
N HIS A 583 -16.52 -17.19 -6.01
CA HIS A 583 -17.73 -18.00 -6.22
C HIS A 583 -17.43 -19.47 -6.53
N ASP A 584 -16.52 -20.08 -5.76
CA ASP A 584 -16.15 -21.49 -5.86
C ASP A 584 -15.50 -21.86 -7.22
N GLN A 585 -14.85 -20.89 -7.87
CA GLN A 585 -14.12 -21.05 -9.13
C GLN A 585 -12.78 -20.31 -9.08
N ASP A 586 -11.79 -20.85 -9.81
CA ASP A 586 -10.47 -20.24 -9.94
C ASP A 586 -10.56 -18.90 -10.69
N ALA A 587 -10.01 -17.87 -10.05
CA ALA A 587 -9.97 -16.51 -10.57
C ALA A 587 -8.65 -15.84 -10.20
N PHE A 588 -8.36 -14.70 -10.83
CA PHE A 588 -7.23 -13.85 -10.48
C PHE A 588 -7.72 -12.50 -9.97
N LEU A 589 -7.24 -12.12 -8.79
CA LEU A 589 -7.31 -10.76 -8.29
C LEU A 589 -6.21 -9.95 -8.98
N LEU A 590 -6.62 -8.91 -9.71
CA LEU A 590 -5.74 -7.94 -10.31
C LEU A 590 -5.76 -6.63 -9.51
N ILE A 591 -4.58 -6.17 -9.07
CA ILE A 591 -4.41 -4.89 -8.37
C ILE A 591 -3.55 -3.98 -9.24
N PHE A 592 -4.09 -2.83 -9.63
CA PHE A 592 -3.42 -1.82 -10.43
C PHE A 592 -3.23 -0.52 -9.62
N MET A 593 -2.01 -0.02 -9.41
CA MET A 593 -1.81 1.03 -8.37
C MET A 593 -1.30 2.44 -8.78
N ASP A 594 -1.57 3.04 -9.95
CA ASP A 594 -0.89 4.28 -10.47
C ASP A 594 0.49 4.79 -9.89
N MET A 595 1.56 4.74 -10.71
CA MET A 595 2.93 5.22 -10.40
C MET A 595 3.28 6.51 -11.11
N THR A 596 2.33 7.15 -11.77
CA THR A 596 2.64 8.30 -12.61
C THR A 596 3.23 9.43 -11.78
N GLU A 597 2.57 9.78 -10.67
CA GLU A 597 3.11 10.73 -9.70
C GLU A 597 4.41 10.20 -9.15
N ALA A 598 4.44 9.02 -8.53
CA ALA A 598 5.66 8.37 -8.05
C ALA A 598 6.86 8.53 -8.98
N LYS A 599 6.79 8.09 -10.23
CA LYS A 599 7.92 8.16 -11.17
C LYS A 599 8.31 9.59 -11.55
N ARG A 600 7.35 10.51 -11.73
CA ARG A 600 7.64 11.96 -11.85
C ARG A 600 8.34 12.49 -10.60
N LEU A 601 7.96 11.87 -9.50
CA LEU A 601 8.34 12.22 -8.18
C LEU A 601 9.70 11.59 -7.79
N GLU A 602 10.12 10.49 -8.36
CA GLU A 602 11.49 10.01 -8.35
C GLU A 602 12.40 10.93 -9.19
N HIS A 603 11.86 11.38 -10.34
CA HIS A 603 12.60 12.16 -11.32
C HIS A 603 13.02 13.56 -10.81
N LEU A 604 12.13 14.40 -10.26
CA LEU A 604 12.55 15.74 -9.78
C LEU A 604 13.54 15.71 -8.60
N LEU A 605 13.75 14.56 -7.96
CA LEU A 605 14.68 14.41 -6.82
C LEU A 605 16.07 14.15 -7.28
N THR A 606 16.13 13.26 -8.25
CA THR A 606 17.30 13.10 -9.10
C THR A 606 17.71 14.47 -9.65
N ILE A 607 16.76 15.34 -10.05
CA ILE A 607 17.06 16.73 -10.43
C ILE A 607 17.52 17.58 -9.23
N GLN A 608 16.84 17.53 -8.08
CA GLN A 608 17.19 18.32 -6.89
C GLN A 608 18.60 17.99 -6.35
N ASP A 609 18.96 16.71 -6.27
CA ASP A 609 20.28 16.26 -5.80
C ASP A 609 21.38 16.69 -6.78
N LYS A 610 21.08 16.67 -8.08
CA LYS A 610 21.96 17.23 -9.13
C LYS A 610 22.10 18.74 -9.01
N MET A 611 21.03 19.46 -8.65
CA MET A 611 21.05 20.92 -8.42
C MET A 611 21.80 21.31 -7.14
N ALA A 612 21.69 20.53 -6.06
CA ALA A 612 22.44 20.75 -4.83
C ALA A 612 23.95 20.63 -5.08
N SER A 613 24.35 19.64 -5.89
CA SER A 613 25.74 19.45 -6.33
C SER A 613 26.29 20.64 -7.14
N LEU A 614 25.43 21.32 -7.92
CA LEU A 614 25.78 22.54 -8.66
C LEU A 614 26.12 23.74 -7.73
N GLY A 615 25.55 23.78 -6.52
CA GLY A 615 25.82 24.83 -5.53
C GLY A 615 27.30 24.94 -5.15
N HIS A 616 28.00 23.82 -5.03
CA HIS A 616 29.41 23.77 -4.64
C HIS A 616 30.38 24.39 -5.66
N VAL A 617 29.98 24.56 -6.93
CA VAL A 617 30.80 25.15 -8.00
C VAL A 617 30.28 26.46 -8.57
N SER A 618 29.26 27.03 -7.94
CA SER A 618 28.68 28.30 -8.37
C SER A 618 29.73 29.42 -8.45
N ALA A 619 30.76 29.39 -7.60
CA ALA A 619 31.88 30.33 -7.65
C ALA A 619 32.75 30.17 -8.93
N GLY A 620 33.05 28.94 -9.35
CA GLY A 620 33.83 28.66 -10.56
C GLY A 620 33.07 29.04 -11.84
N ILE A 621 31.77 28.72 -11.89
CA ILE A 621 30.88 29.11 -13.00
C ILE A 621 30.75 30.64 -13.08
N ALA A 622 30.54 31.32 -11.95
CA ALA A 622 30.46 32.77 -11.91
C ALA A 622 31.77 33.43 -12.40
N HIS A 623 32.92 32.86 -12.06
CA HIS A 623 34.22 33.31 -12.57
C HIS A 623 34.37 33.08 -14.09
N GLU A 624 33.98 31.91 -14.61
CA GLU A 624 34.04 31.60 -16.04
C GLU A 624 33.08 32.46 -16.89
N ILE A 625 31.96 32.92 -16.34
CA ILE A 625 31.05 33.87 -16.99
C ILE A 625 31.58 35.31 -16.87
N ARG A 626 32.09 35.69 -15.69
CA ARG A 626 32.61 37.04 -15.42
C ARG A 626 33.78 37.39 -16.34
N ASN A 627 34.68 36.44 -16.61
CA ASN A 627 35.86 36.67 -17.45
C ASN A 627 35.53 37.14 -18.89
N PRO A 628 34.74 36.42 -19.70
CA PRO A 628 34.32 36.90 -21.02
C PRO A 628 33.43 38.14 -20.93
N LEU A 629 32.60 38.28 -19.89
CA LEU A 629 31.76 39.48 -19.69
C LEU A 629 32.59 40.74 -19.45
N SER A 630 33.63 40.67 -18.62
CA SER A 630 34.61 41.75 -18.44
C SER A 630 35.33 42.05 -19.74
N GLY A 631 35.68 41.02 -20.53
CA GLY A 631 36.23 41.18 -21.87
C GLY A 631 35.29 41.96 -22.80
N ILE A 632 34.00 41.61 -22.83
CA ILE A 632 32.98 42.33 -23.61
C ILE A 632 32.96 43.81 -23.23
N ASN A 633 32.93 44.14 -21.95
CA ASN A 633 32.91 45.54 -21.49
C ASN A 633 34.16 46.32 -21.93
N ILE A 634 35.34 45.70 -21.89
CA ILE A 634 36.59 46.31 -22.36
C ILE A 634 36.55 46.56 -23.88
N TYR A 635 36.06 45.58 -24.65
CA TYR A 635 35.94 45.71 -26.10
C TYR A 635 34.88 46.75 -26.49
N LEU A 636 33.76 46.83 -25.77
CA LEU A 636 32.73 47.86 -25.96
C LEU A 636 33.29 49.25 -25.68
N GLY A 637 34.02 49.46 -24.58
CA GLY A 637 34.68 50.75 -24.30
C GLY A 637 35.74 51.12 -25.34
N THR A 638 36.38 50.13 -25.96
CA THR A 638 37.30 50.35 -27.09
C THR A 638 36.54 50.78 -28.35
N ILE A 639 35.37 50.20 -28.59
CA ILE A 639 34.48 50.59 -29.70
C ILE A 639 34.00 52.03 -29.48
N GLU A 640 33.47 52.36 -28.30
CA GLU A 640 33.00 53.71 -27.95
C GLU A 640 34.08 54.78 -28.12
N ARG A 641 35.31 54.52 -27.66
CA ARG A 641 36.43 55.46 -27.74
C ARG A 641 36.88 55.78 -29.17
N TYR A 642 36.71 54.84 -30.09
CA TYR A 642 37.23 54.96 -31.46
C TYR A 642 36.14 55.02 -32.53
N PHE A 643 34.86 54.98 -32.14
CA PHE A 643 33.71 54.93 -33.05
C PHE A 643 33.69 56.06 -34.08
N SER A 644 34.16 57.25 -33.71
CA SER A 644 34.18 58.44 -34.57
C SER A 644 35.46 58.62 -35.39
N ASP A 645 36.43 57.69 -35.30
CA ASP A 645 37.74 57.77 -35.96
C ASP A 645 37.84 56.78 -37.14
N PRO A 646 37.70 57.23 -38.41
CA PRO A 646 37.69 56.37 -39.59
C PRO A 646 38.95 55.50 -39.76
N ILE A 647 40.09 55.97 -39.24
CA ILE A 647 41.40 55.31 -39.38
C ILE A 647 41.49 54.09 -38.44
N LYS A 648 40.66 54.02 -37.40
CA LYS A 648 40.66 52.92 -36.42
C LYS A 648 39.54 51.89 -36.64
N SER A 649 38.87 51.94 -37.79
CA SER A 649 37.81 50.99 -38.18
C SER A 649 38.23 49.51 -38.04
N GLU A 650 39.49 49.18 -38.32
CA GLU A 650 40.01 47.82 -38.19
C GLU A 650 40.05 47.33 -36.73
N LYS A 651 40.39 48.21 -35.77
CA LYS A 651 40.36 47.89 -34.34
C LYS A 651 38.93 47.67 -33.85
N ILE A 652 37.98 48.46 -34.35
CA ILE A 652 36.54 48.30 -34.04
C ILE A 652 36.04 46.94 -34.52
N ILE A 653 36.35 46.54 -35.76
CA ILE A 653 35.94 45.25 -36.31
C ILE A 653 36.55 44.08 -35.51
N ARG A 654 37.81 44.18 -35.07
CA ARG A 654 38.43 43.18 -34.19
C ARG A 654 37.72 43.09 -32.83
N SER A 655 37.40 44.24 -32.22
CA SER A 655 36.64 44.30 -30.96
C SER A 655 35.24 43.68 -31.10
N ILE A 656 34.51 43.94 -32.18
CA ILE A 656 33.19 43.32 -32.44
C ILE A 656 33.31 41.79 -32.57
N ARG A 657 34.32 41.30 -33.29
CA ARG A 657 34.60 39.86 -33.37
C ARG A 657 34.92 39.25 -32.01
N ALA A 658 35.71 39.95 -31.19
CA ALA A 658 36.05 39.51 -29.85
C ALA A 658 34.82 39.48 -28.91
N VAL A 659 33.91 40.45 -29.02
CA VAL A 659 32.61 40.45 -28.31
C VAL A 659 31.77 39.23 -28.69
N ARG A 660 31.64 38.95 -29.99
CA ARG A 660 30.89 37.77 -30.47
C ARG A 660 31.48 36.46 -29.96
N ALA A 661 32.81 36.33 -29.98
CA ALA A 661 33.49 35.15 -29.46
C ALA A 661 33.31 35.00 -27.94
N ALA A 662 33.39 36.09 -27.18
CA ALA A 662 33.15 36.09 -25.74
C ALA A 662 31.69 35.74 -25.39
N SER A 663 30.72 36.22 -26.17
CA SER A 663 29.30 35.87 -26.01
C SER A 663 29.04 34.39 -26.29
N GLY A 664 29.62 33.82 -27.36
CA GLY A 664 29.51 32.38 -27.64
C GLY A 664 30.15 31.52 -26.54
N LYS A 665 31.22 32.00 -25.90
CA LYS A 665 31.83 31.32 -24.75
C LYS A 665 30.89 31.27 -23.54
N ILE A 666 30.16 32.36 -23.26
CA ILE A 666 29.14 32.40 -22.19
C ILE A 666 28.01 31.42 -22.50
N GLU A 667 27.53 31.39 -23.74
CA GLU A 667 26.46 30.47 -24.16
C GLU A 667 26.87 28.99 -23.98
N SER A 668 28.11 28.64 -24.33
CA SER A 668 28.66 27.30 -24.12
C SER A 668 28.76 26.91 -22.63
N VAL A 669 29.11 27.85 -21.75
CA VAL A 669 29.13 27.61 -20.29
C VAL A 669 27.71 27.35 -19.78
N ILE A 670 26.74 28.17 -20.18
CA ILE A 670 25.32 28.00 -19.79
C ILE A 670 24.79 26.65 -20.26
N ARG A 671 25.05 26.27 -21.51
CA ARG A 671 24.60 25.01 -22.08
C ARG A 671 25.14 23.80 -21.32
N ARG A 672 26.42 23.81 -20.93
CA ARG A 672 27.04 22.74 -20.12
C ARG A 672 26.42 22.62 -18.73
N VAL A 673 26.13 23.75 -18.08
CA VAL A 673 25.44 23.78 -16.78
C VAL A 673 24.01 23.25 -16.90
N MET A 674 23.28 23.67 -17.95
CA MET A 674 21.91 23.22 -18.21
C MET A 674 21.84 21.72 -18.53
N ASN A 675 22.74 21.19 -19.36
CA ASN A 675 22.81 19.75 -19.68
C ASN A 675 23.23 18.90 -18.46
N PHE A 676 23.99 19.47 -17.52
CA PHE A 676 24.30 18.79 -16.26
C PHE A 676 23.05 18.68 -15.38
N ALA A 677 22.31 19.78 -15.24
CA ALA A 677 21.12 19.93 -14.41
C ALA A 677 19.88 19.19 -14.94
N LYS A 678 19.65 19.24 -16.26
CA LYS A 678 18.55 18.57 -16.95
C LYS A 678 19.10 17.96 -18.25
N PRO A 679 19.63 16.72 -18.20
CA PRO A 679 20.06 16.02 -19.39
C PRO A 679 18.87 15.86 -20.34
N THR A 680 19.07 16.16 -21.61
CA THR A 680 18.12 15.77 -22.65
C THR A 680 18.07 14.24 -22.71
N GLU A 681 16.88 13.66 -22.90
CA GLU A 681 16.78 12.22 -23.09
C GLU A 681 17.60 11.80 -24.32
N PRO A 682 18.56 10.87 -24.18
CA PRO A 682 19.39 10.46 -25.30
C PRO A 682 18.56 9.67 -26.31
N LYS A 683 18.63 10.06 -27.58
CA LYS A 683 18.00 9.33 -28.69
C LYS A 683 18.95 8.25 -29.20
N PHE A 684 18.99 7.13 -28.50
CA PHE A 684 19.84 6.01 -28.89
C PHE A 684 19.44 5.44 -30.26
N ALA A 685 20.45 5.12 -31.07
CA ALA A 685 20.30 4.42 -32.33
C ALA A 685 21.46 3.44 -32.52
N LEU A 686 21.31 2.46 -33.43
CA LEU A 686 22.42 1.65 -33.90
C LEU A 686 23.28 2.48 -34.86
N ILE A 687 24.48 2.86 -34.43
CA ILE A 687 25.33 3.81 -35.16
C ILE A 687 26.74 3.24 -35.36
N ASN A 688 27.42 3.72 -36.39
CA ASN A 688 28.84 3.50 -36.59
C ASN A 688 29.63 4.54 -35.78
N ILE A 689 30.39 4.09 -34.77
CA ILE A 689 31.15 4.96 -33.86
C ILE A 689 32.21 5.82 -34.58
N ASN A 690 32.71 5.40 -35.74
CA ASN A 690 33.66 6.22 -36.50
C ASN A 690 33.04 7.53 -37.03
N GLU A 691 31.73 7.59 -37.24
CA GLU A 691 31.05 8.79 -37.73
C GLU A 691 31.16 9.96 -36.73
N PRO A 692 30.68 9.85 -35.48
CA PRO A 692 30.81 10.92 -34.49
C PRO A 692 32.27 11.21 -34.09
N VAL A 693 33.15 10.20 -34.11
CA VAL A 693 34.59 10.41 -33.87
C VAL A 693 35.22 11.26 -34.96
N SER A 694 34.88 11.00 -36.23
CA SER A 694 35.40 11.76 -37.37
C SER A 694 34.89 13.20 -37.37
N GLU A 695 33.61 13.40 -37.00
CA GLU A 695 33.04 14.75 -36.91
C GLU A 695 33.72 15.59 -35.82
N ALA A 696 33.97 15.00 -34.64
CA ALA A 696 34.72 15.65 -33.57
C ALA A 696 36.14 16.07 -34.00
N VAL A 697 36.83 15.23 -34.78
CA VAL A 697 38.15 15.55 -35.34
C VAL A 697 38.07 16.69 -36.34
N ASN A 698 37.09 16.67 -37.25
CA ASN A 698 36.90 17.70 -38.26
C ASN A 698 36.68 19.08 -37.62
N LEU A 699 35.84 19.14 -36.58
CA LEU A 699 35.53 20.36 -35.83
C LEU A 699 36.75 20.97 -35.12
N THR A 700 37.69 20.14 -34.66
CA THR A 700 38.86 20.58 -33.89
C THR A 700 40.10 20.82 -34.75
N SER A 701 40.20 20.21 -35.93
CA SER A 701 41.39 20.25 -36.80
C SER A 701 41.89 21.65 -37.12
N PHE A 702 41.01 22.60 -37.46
CA PHE A 702 41.41 23.97 -37.76
C PHE A 702 41.99 24.71 -36.54
N ALA A 703 41.38 24.52 -35.37
CA ALA A 703 41.82 25.15 -34.12
C ALA A 703 43.17 24.58 -33.63
N LEU A 704 43.37 23.26 -33.78
CA LEU A 704 44.61 22.58 -33.41
C LEU A 704 45.77 22.98 -34.31
N ASN A 705 45.56 23.05 -35.63
CA ASN A 705 46.57 23.52 -36.60
C ASN A 705 47.07 24.93 -36.28
N LYS A 706 46.16 25.84 -35.88
CA LYS A 706 46.53 27.21 -35.46
C LYS A 706 47.38 27.23 -34.18
N LYS A 707 47.20 26.25 -33.30
CA LYS A 707 47.99 26.07 -32.06
C LYS A 707 49.28 25.26 -32.29
N GLY A 708 49.58 24.82 -33.52
CA GLY A 708 50.76 24.00 -33.83
C GLY A 708 50.65 22.53 -33.43
N ILE A 709 49.46 22.05 -33.06
CA ILE A 709 49.24 20.69 -32.57
C ILE A 709 48.86 19.78 -33.74
N LYS A 710 49.56 18.66 -33.91
CA LYS A 710 49.26 17.65 -34.93
C LYS A 710 48.21 16.68 -34.42
N ILE A 711 47.19 16.39 -35.23
CA ILE A 711 46.20 15.34 -34.94
C ILE A 711 46.34 14.19 -35.94
N ALA A 712 46.40 12.95 -35.44
CA ALA A 712 46.47 11.75 -36.25
C ALA A 712 45.31 10.81 -35.91
N CYS A 713 44.65 10.26 -36.93
CA CYS A 713 43.51 9.37 -36.77
C CYS A 713 43.79 8.01 -37.42
N ASP A 714 43.62 6.95 -36.66
CA ASP A 714 43.73 5.56 -37.09
C ASP A 714 42.43 4.82 -36.73
N LEU A 715 41.42 5.01 -37.56
CA LEU A 715 40.09 4.46 -37.37
C LEU A 715 39.95 3.12 -38.11
N SER A 716 39.54 2.06 -37.41
CA SER A 716 39.33 0.76 -38.06
C SER A 716 38.18 0.86 -39.07
N PRO A 717 38.35 0.44 -40.34
CA PRO A 717 37.34 0.63 -41.39
C PRO A 717 36.06 -0.19 -41.15
N GLU A 718 36.15 -1.31 -40.43
CA GLU A 718 35.01 -2.16 -40.07
C GLU A 718 34.85 -2.22 -38.55
N LEU A 719 33.83 -1.52 -38.04
CA LEU A 719 33.41 -1.59 -36.64
C LEU A 719 31.97 -2.10 -36.54
N PRO A 720 31.64 -2.90 -35.52
CA PRO A 720 30.27 -3.28 -35.25
C PRO A 720 29.42 -2.08 -34.81
N LEU A 721 28.13 -2.09 -35.16
CA LEU A 721 27.18 -1.04 -34.77
C LEU A 721 26.96 -1.06 -33.25
N CYS A 722 27.07 0.12 -32.64
CA CYS A 722 26.87 0.31 -31.21
C CYS A 722 25.53 0.99 -30.95
N TRP A 723 24.87 0.63 -29.85
CA TRP A 723 23.66 1.30 -29.39
C TRP A 723 24.06 2.60 -28.66
N ALA A 724 24.08 3.71 -29.39
CA ALA A 724 24.60 4.98 -28.90
C ALA A 724 23.89 6.20 -29.51
N GLU A 725 23.99 7.35 -28.84
CA GLU A 725 23.50 8.63 -29.35
C GLU A 725 24.68 9.40 -30.00
N PRO A 726 24.63 9.71 -31.31
CA PRO A 726 25.78 10.25 -32.03
C PRO A 726 26.36 11.53 -31.45
N HIS A 727 25.53 12.50 -31.06
CA HIS A 727 25.99 13.83 -30.64
C HIS A 727 26.68 13.78 -29.27
N LEU A 728 26.22 12.94 -28.35
CA LEU A 728 26.83 12.75 -27.04
C LEU A 728 28.19 12.05 -27.16
N ILE A 729 28.33 11.08 -28.06
CA ILE A 729 29.65 10.46 -28.34
C ILE A 729 30.60 11.49 -28.97
N GLU A 730 30.12 12.29 -29.93
CA GLU A 730 30.89 13.41 -30.50
C GLU A 730 31.33 14.39 -29.39
N GLU A 731 30.43 14.77 -28.48
CA GLU A 731 30.71 15.67 -27.36
C GLU A 731 31.78 15.12 -26.40
N VAL A 732 31.74 13.82 -26.11
CA VAL A 732 32.78 13.15 -25.30
C VAL A 732 34.14 13.27 -25.99
N VAL A 733 34.21 12.92 -27.28
CA VAL A 733 35.46 12.94 -28.04
C VAL A 733 36.00 14.37 -28.16
N LEU A 734 35.14 15.35 -28.45
CA LEU A 734 35.47 16.78 -28.49
C LEU A 734 36.06 17.27 -27.16
N ASN A 735 35.45 16.88 -26.04
CA ASN A 735 35.93 17.29 -24.72
C ASN A 735 37.30 16.69 -24.40
N LEU A 736 37.56 15.43 -24.76
CA LEU A 736 38.86 14.80 -24.57
C LEU A 736 39.94 15.45 -25.45
N ILE A 737 39.63 15.75 -26.71
CA ILE A 737 40.55 16.46 -27.62
C ILE A 737 40.91 17.85 -27.08
N ASN A 738 39.91 18.62 -26.62
CA ASN A 738 40.14 19.95 -26.06
C ASN A 738 40.97 19.90 -24.78
N ASN A 739 40.72 18.92 -23.90
CA ASN A 739 41.51 18.70 -22.70
C ASN A 739 42.98 18.40 -23.02
N ALA A 740 43.23 17.53 -24.00
CA ALA A 740 44.57 17.23 -24.51
C ALA A 740 45.23 18.48 -25.12
N ALA A 741 44.51 19.23 -25.96
CA ALA A 741 45.04 20.41 -26.64
C ALA A 741 45.46 21.52 -25.67
N ASP A 742 44.69 21.74 -24.62
CA ASP A 742 45.04 22.71 -23.57
C ASP A 742 46.26 22.25 -22.78
N ALA A 743 46.36 20.97 -22.43
CA ALA A 743 47.52 20.43 -21.71
C ALA A 743 48.80 20.52 -22.54
N LEU A 744 48.71 20.33 -23.85
CA LEU A 744 49.83 20.44 -24.78
C LEU A 744 50.30 21.88 -24.97
N PHE A 745 49.36 22.83 -25.13
CA PHE A 745 49.67 24.24 -25.36
C PHE A 745 50.52 24.86 -24.24
N GLU A 746 50.35 24.42 -23.00
CA GLU A 746 51.12 24.92 -21.84
C GLU A 746 52.45 24.17 -21.62
N TYR A 747 52.64 23.01 -22.24
CA TYR A 747 53.76 22.11 -21.94
C TYR A 747 54.83 22.05 -23.04
N ARG A 748 54.44 22.01 -24.32
CA ARG A 748 55.37 21.79 -25.43
C ARG A 748 54.91 22.37 -26.77
N GLU A 749 55.86 22.74 -27.62
CA GLU A 749 55.58 23.27 -28.97
C GLU A 749 55.29 22.16 -30.01
N ASP A 750 55.79 20.94 -29.81
CA ASP A 750 55.60 19.77 -30.68
C ASP A 750 54.45 18.86 -30.21
N GLY A 751 53.29 19.47 -29.92
CA GLY A 751 52.11 18.75 -29.44
C GLY A 751 51.51 17.81 -30.48
N ALA A 752 51.16 16.60 -30.06
CA ALA A 752 50.51 15.59 -30.89
C ALA A 752 49.36 14.91 -30.14
N ILE A 753 48.23 14.75 -30.83
CA ILE A 753 47.05 14.01 -30.38
C ILE A 753 46.81 12.87 -31.36
N SER A 754 46.62 11.66 -30.86
CA SER A 754 46.28 10.48 -31.67
C SER A 754 44.95 9.89 -31.22
N ILE A 755 44.05 9.64 -32.18
CA ILE A 755 42.77 8.99 -31.96
C ILE A 755 42.74 7.69 -32.74
N SER A 756 42.37 6.60 -32.06
CA SER A 756 42.23 5.30 -32.74
C SER A 756 40.98 4.56 -32.29
N THR A 757 40.42 3.76 -33.18
CA THR A 757 39.29 2.88 -32.88
C THR A 757 39.62 1.43 -33.26
N ARG A 758 39.18 0.47 -32.43
CA ARG A 758 39.33 -0.97 -32.68
C ARG A 758 38.06 -1.70 -32.24
N SER A 759 37.73 -2.78 -32.94
CA SER A 759 36.74 -3.75 -32.46
C SER A 759 37.37 -4.67 -31.43
N VAL A 760 36.63 -4.97 -30.36
CA VAL A 760 36.97 -5.94 -29.32
C VAL A 760 35.83 -6.94 -29.16
N ARG A 761 36.08 -8.07 -28.46
CA ARG A 761 35.13 -9.19 -28.36
C ARG A 761 33.72 -8.78 -27.93
N ASP A 762 33.61 -7.78 -27.05
CA ASP A 762 32.35 -7.35 -26.45
C ASP A 762 31.97 -5.89 -26.80
N GLY A 763 32.61 -5.27 -27.82
CA GLY A 763 32.44 -3.84 -28.03
C GLY A 763 33.31 -3.16 -29.09
N VAL A 764 33.27 -1.83 -29.08
CA VAL A 764 34.18 -0.92 -29.75
C VAL A 764 35.00 -0.19 -28.70
N MET A 765 36.30 -0.09 -28.90
CA MET A 765 37.19 0.73 -28.09
C MET A 765 37.66 1.96 -28.87
N ILE A 766 37.66 3.12 -28.19
CA ILE A 766 38.18 4.39 -28.68
C ILE A 766 39.33 4.82 -27.77
N TRP A 767 40.50 5.09 -28.34
CA TRP A 767 41.63 5.68 -27.61
C TRP A 767 41.82 7.13 -28.03
N VAL A 768 41.91 8.03 -27.06
CA VAL A 768 42.31 9.42 -27.25
C VAL A 768 43.60 9.62 -26.45
N ALA A 769 44.71 9.81 -27.15
CA ALA A 769 46.04 9.92 -26.55
C ALA A 769 46.74 11.23 -26.92
N ASP A 770 47.50 11.78 -25.97
CA ASP A 770 48.34 12.96 -26.15
C ASP A 770 49.78 12.70 -25.70
N ASN A 771 50.72 13.55 -26.14
CA ASN A 771 52.12 13.54 -25.69
C ASN A 771 52.44 14.65 -24.66
N GLY A 772 51.47 15.00 -23.81
CA GLY A 772 51.57 16.06 -22.81
C GLY A 772 52.20 15.62 -21.47
N PRO A 773 51.97 16.38 -20.38
CA PRO A 773 52.62 16.14 -19.08
C PRO A 773 52.13 14.86 -18.36
N GLY A 774 51.05 14.25 -18.84
CA GLY A 774 50.42 13.09 -18.20
C GLY A 774 49.69 13.44 -16.89
N ILE A 775 49.19 12.40 -16.22
CA ILE A 775 48.45 12.52 -14.94
C ILE A 775 49.19 11.79 -13.82
N SER A 776 49.53 12.52 -12.76
CA SER A 776 50.20 11.99 -11.55
C SER A 776 49.35 10.93 -10.85
N ARG A 777 49.99 9.94 -10.21
CA ARG A 777 49.30 8.78 -9.62
C ARG A 777 48.21 9.17 -8.61
N ASP A 778 48.44 10.21 -7.83
CA ASP A 778 47.52 10.66 -6.77
C ASP A 778 46.25 11.34 -7.32
N LEU A 779 46.31 11.84 -8.56
CA LEU A 779 45.18 12.53 -9.20
C LEU A 779 44.31 11.61 -10.05
N ARG A 780 44.81 10.43 -10.47
CA ARG A 780 44.11 9.51 -11.37
C ARG A 780 42.75 9.03 -10.85
N ALA A 781 42.59 8.91 -9.53
CA ALA A 781 41.32 8.53 -8.93
C ALA A 781 40.32 9.69 -8.88
N LYS A 782 40.81 10.94 -8.85
CA LYS A 782 40.01 12.15 -8.63
C LYS A 782 39.61 12.87 -9.92
N ILE A 783 40.26 12.58 -11.05
CA ILE A 783 39.98 13.32 -12.30
C ILE A 783 38.54 13.17 -12.80
N PHE A 784 37.87 12.06 -12.47
CA PHE A 784 36.47 11.82 -12.83
C PHE A 784 35.49 12.38 -11.81
N ASP A 785 35.98 12.83 -10.64
CA ASP A 785 35.15 13.46 -9.63
C ASP A 785 34.56 14.75 -10.24
N PRO A 786 33.24 14.96 -10.12
CA PRO A 786 32.63 16.20 -10.53
C PRO A 786 33.37 17.38 -9.89
N PHE A 787 33.69 18.39 -10.70
CA PHE A 787 34.29 19.66 -10.27
C PHE A 787 35.78 19.61 -9.90
N PHE A 788 36.41 18.45 -10.03
CA PHE A 788 37.85 18.35 -9.89
C PHE A 788 38.54 18.96 -11.13
N THR A 789 39.47 19.89 -10.90
CA THR A 789 40.33 20.44 -11.95
C THR A 789 41.65 20.91 -11.36
N THR A 790 42.71 20.84 -12.16
CA THR A 790 44.03 21.42 -11.85
C THR A 790 44.23 22.80 -12.49
N LYS A 791 43.25 23.27 -13.30
CA LYS A 791 43.30 24.55 -14.01
C LYS A 791 42.56 25.63 -13.22
N ALA A 792 43.18 26.80 -13.03
CA ALA A 792 42.61 27.92 -12.26
C ALA A 792 41.30 28.52 -12.82
N HIS A 793 40.96 28.24 -14.08
CA HIS A 793 39.81 28.81 -14.79
C HIS A 793 38.95 27.75 -15.50
N SER A 794 38.76 26.60 -14.85
CA SER A 794 37.96 25.48 -15.34
C SER A 794 36.91 25.05 -14.32
N THR A 795 35.72 24.68 -14.78
CA THR A 795 34.62 24.18 -13.93
C THR A 795 34.84 22.76 -13.41
N GLY A 796 35.76 21.99 -13.99
CA GLY A 796 35.93 20.56 -13.66
C GLY A 796 34.73 19.66 -14.03
N ILE A 797 33.80 20.16 -14.86
CA ILE A 797 32.59 19.41 -15.26
C ILE A 797 32.84 18.51 -16.48
N GLY A 798 33.82 18.86 -17.33
CA GLY A 798 34.00 18.20 -18.62
C GLY A 798 34.25 16.70 -18.54
N LEU A 799 35.16 16.25 -17.67
CA LEU A 799 35.53 14.83 -17.60
C LEU A 799 34.49 13.98 -16.85
N SER A 800 33.84 14.54 -15.83
CA SER A 800 32.73 13.88 -15.12
C SER A 800 31.49 13.76 -16.02
N LEU A 801 31.23 14.75 -16.89
CA LEU A 801 30.22 14.66 -17.93
C LEU A 801 30.57 13.56 -18.94
N CYS A 802 31.83 13.46 -19.37
CA CYS A 802 32.27 12.39 -20.26
C CYS A 802 32.06 11.00 -19.63
N HIS A 803 32.46 10.84 -18.36
CA HIS A 803 32.28 9.61 -17.61
C HIS A 803 30.80 9.23 -17.50
N ARG A 804 29.92 10.21 -17.23
CA ARG A 804 28.46 10.02 -17.18
C ARG A 804 27.90 9.57 -18.53
N ILE A 805 28.21 10.31 -19.60
CA ILE A 805 27.72 9.98 -20.95
C ILE A 805 28.08 8.54 -21.31
N ILE A 806 29.34 8.14 -21.10
CA ILE A 806 29.79 6.79 -21.42
C ILE A 806 29.11 5.73 -20.53
N THR A 807 28.87 6.04 -19.24
CA THR A 807 28.13 5.15 -18.33
C THR A 807 26.66 4.99 -18.75
N ASP A 808 26.01 6.08 -19.18
CA ASP A 808 24.63 6.06 -19.71
C ASP A 808 24.52 5.20 -20.98
N HIS A 809 25.63 5.08 -21.73
CA HIS A 809 25.78 4.20 -22.88
C HIS A 809 26.19 2.75 -22.51
N ARG A 810 26.15 2.40 -21.21
CA ARG A 810 26.64 1.12 -20.66
C ARG A 810 28.09 0.80 -21.01
N GLY A 811 28.86 1.84 -21.31
CA GLY A 811 30.26 1.77 -21.62
C GLY A 811 31.14 2.06 -20.41
N ARG A 812 32.45 2.08 -20.64
CA ARG A 812 33.44 2.42 -19.62
C ARG A 812 34.41 3.48 -20.15
N LEU A 813 34.59 4.55 -19.38
CA LEU A 813 35.66 5.53 -19.60
C LEU A 813 36.78 5.26 -18.58
N ALA A 814 38.00 5.00 -19.06
CA ALA A 814 39.15 4.67 -18.24
C ALA A 814 40.41 5.40 -18.67
N LEU A 815 41.42 5.43 -17.79
CA LEU A 815 42.77 5.85 -18.14
C LEU A 815 43.60 4.65 -18.60
N GLY A 816 44.18 4.76 -19.79
CA GLY A 816 45.16 3.84 -20.33
C GLY A 816 46.56 4.03 -19.74
N ARG A 817 47.44 3.07 -20.00
CA ARG A 817 48.88 3.23 -19.77
C ARG A 817 49.49 3.86 -21.04
N PRO A 818 50.10 5.05 -20.97
CA PRO A 818 50.72 5.65 -22.14
C PRO A 818 52.02 4.90 -22.49
N GLU A 819 52.30 4.70 -23.78
CA GLU A 819 53.56 4.09 -24.26
C GLU A 819 54.76 5.06 -24.21
N LYS A 820 54.48 6.37 -24.10
CA LYS A 820 55.44 7.48 -23.94
C LYS A 820 54.94 8.45 -22.85
N GLU A 821 55.62 9.58 -22.62
CA GLU A 821 55.05 10.66 -21.78
C GLU A 821 53.72 11.15 -22.37
N GLY A 822 52.67 11.32 -21.54
CA GLY A 822 51.34 11.73 -22.01
C GLY A 822 50.16 11.14 -21.23
N THR A 823 48.94 11.39 -21.71
CA THR A 823 47.69 10.81 -21.19
C THR A 823 47.01 9.97 -22.26
N VAL A 824 46.39 8.86 -21.86
CA VAL A 824 45.53 8.04 -22.73
C VAL A 824 44.18 7.85 -22.06
N PHE A 825 43.11 8.28 -22.71
CA PHE A 825 41.74 7.94 -22.36
C PHE A 825 41.24 6.80 -23.23
N ILE A 826 40.59 5.82 -22.60
CA ILE A 826 40.00 4.65 -23.26
C ILE A 826 38.50 4.69 -23.02
N ILE A 827 37.73 4.67 -24.11
CA ILE A 827 36.27 4.55 -24.09
C ILE A 827 35.93 3.16 -24.62
N GLU A 828 35.19 2.38 -23.83
CA GLU A 828 34.66 1.07 -24.21
C GLU A 828 33.14 1.21 -24.41
N LEU A 829 32.62 0.84 -25.57
CA LEU A 829 31.19 0.86 -25.89
C LEU A 829 30.72 -0.55 -26.30
N PRO A 830 29.62 -1.08 -25.72
CA PRO A 830 29.16 -2.43 -26.03
C PRO A 830 28.47 -2.50 -27.40
N VAL A 831 28.64 -3.64 -28.08
CA VAL A 831 27.86 -3.99 -29.28
C VAL A 831 26.46 -4.44 -28.90
N SER A 832 25.45 -4.06 -29.68
CA SER A 832 24.09 -4.53 -29.44
C SER A 832 23.98 -6.01 -29.80
N GLY A 833 23.99 -6.86 -28.78
CA GLY A 833 23.87 -8.31 -28.93
C GLY A 833 24.12 -9.14 -27.66
N ASN A 834 24.83 -8.61 -26.65
CA ASN A 834 25.25 -9.43 -25.51
C ASN A 834 24.74 -9.00 -24.12
N ASN A 835 23.78 -8.06 -24.01
CA ASN A 835 23.13 -7.72 -22.72
C ASN A 835 21.79 -6.96 -22.91
N ALA A 836 20.84 -7.56 -23.63
CA ALA A 836 19.42 -7.27 -23.40
C ALA A 836 19.01 -8.02 -22.12
N PRO A 837 18.43 -7.37 -21.09
CA PRO A 837 18.15 -8.03 -19.82
C PRO A 837 17.14 -9.16 -20.03
N THR A 838 17.58 -10.39 -19.80
CA THR A 838 16.69 -11.49 -19.45
C THR A 838 16.30 -11.26 -17.99
N SER A 839 15.00 -11.18 -17.74
CA SER A 839 14.44 -11.19 -16.40
C SER A 839 14.76 -12.53 -15.71
N GLN A 840 15.09 -12.44 -14.41
CA GLN A 840 15.23 -13.48 -13.38
C GLN A 840 16.67 -13.84 -12.94
N GLY A 841 16.89 -13.79 -11.62
CA GLY A 841 18.06 -14.36 -10.97
C GLY A 841 18.37 -13.76 -9.59
N GLN A 842 17.47 -13.96 -8.64
CA GLN A 842 17.71 -13.76 -7.21
C GLN A 842 18.94 -14.55 -6.72
N THR A 843 19.81 -13.86 -5.96
CA THR A 843 20.56 -14.32 -4.76
C THR A 843 21.37 -15.62 -4.76
N GLU A 844 22.67 -15.54 -4.41
CA GLU A 844 23.21 -16.25 -3.25
C GLU A 844 24.55 -15.69 -2.74
N LYS A 845 24.71 -15.74 -1.41
CA LYS A 845 25.81 -15.26 -0.56
C LYS A 845 27.20 -15.81 -0.91
N GLU A 846 28.25 -15.10 -0.46
CA GLU A 846 29.22 -15.73 0.44
C GLU A 846 29.96 -14.72 1.32
N ILE A 847 30.27 -15.19 2.52
CA ILE A 847 30.81 -14.47 3.68
C ILE A 847 32.32 -14.27 3.53
N THR A 848 32.81 -13.04 3.75
CA THR A 848 33.93 -12.78 4.69
C THR A 848 33.87 -11.36 5.22
#